data_AF-A0A2N2PER5-F1
#
_entry.id   AF-A0A2N2PER5-F1
#
_cell.length_a   1.000
_cell.length_b   1.000
_cell.length_c   1.000
_cell.angle_alpha   90.00
_cell.angle_beta   90.00
_cell.angle_gamma   90.00
#
_symmetry.space_group_name_H-M   'P 1'
#
loop_
_entity.id
_entity.type
_entity.pdbx_description
1 polymer ?
#
loop_
_entity_poly.entity_id
_entity_poly.type
_entity_poly.pdbx_seq_one_letter_code
_entity_poly.pdbx_strand_id
1 'polypeptide(L)'
;MNNSDNSTSNKKLAFSLFLNNHKKNLEKTSWGHFLIRVLQIPVAYFKEIRWENDENYGVTLIQQFWRTGVLGRTALILIVLSLIFTVSVLNSTAEIAINSTSIIGMVGIVAAFSFLIIASIHQPGWIFFIASAYTCWYLLPVGINLAGTWSSSLPVLWMLLLGWVNSTSIPRHSRLDWGFFLLCLGAGQLLFRPFGFDRIIPDQFSLLARLIFGMLLFSLCQIKIIKTISIKAKPWLDKTTLIFVISLVIFGVFILFACLNNFSSTVENLLLSMRSALGLVDLFWFWLGWTVFEGIIDLSGFSVGQSMQLLSAKTVYILSPILWALSTLFCWSATRSLPITLLILMKKIGFSDWVYTWSDPFYFTVQGFVWFSLPVLIIYLFFLLRKKINQKLFGLLNIVWAAGFFGLLSYYQSMFGLATLETDSQFQFTAWASLVLVGGILWEFAKSGVSYWEADSQIKIFTLSAILLLLLGIASVTLGAGLPDLVNEYTLYSFFGTIYLGLPLAIYTLLPQFFDFEPLAGKHLILFFLLGCISAIICLTINPFSGWHILLVPLLWSFILFFVGEKSVKPGLGWHGASTGAAISLGFITFWFTPEYIPIPFLSFINELQLSYLTEPLYRPLLLPQHVQITFATLLIGLITGWLWFRTTNRIFQCLLIILAAFVLTLTFFIILPN
;
A
#
# COMPACT_ATOMS: atom_id res chain seq x y z
N MET A 1 -13.90 2.32 22.41
CA MET A 1 -14.99 1.32 22.50
C MET A 1 -14.45 0.00 22.00
N ASN A 2 -14.49 -1.00 22.88
CA ASN A 2 -13.71 -2.24 22.88
C ASN A 2 -14.26 -3.31 21.93
N ASN A 3 -13.82 -3.35 20.67
CA ASN A 3 -14.12 -4.48 19.77
C ASN A 3 -12.91 -5.06 19.02
N SER A 4 -11.68 -4.58 19.29
CA SER A 4 -10.45 -5.15 18.68
C SER A 4 -9.87 -6.35 19.44
N ASP A 5 -10.35 -6.64 20.65
CA ASP A 5 -9.82 -7.72 21.49
C ASP A 5 -10.42 -9.10 21.14
N ASN A 6 -11.50 -9.14 20.34
CA ASN A 6 -12.20 -10.40 20.03
C ASN A 6 -11.59 -11.18 18.85
N SER A 7 -10.86 -10.56 17.91
CA SER A 7 -10.32 -11.31 16.75
C SER A 7 -9.04 -12.09 17.11
N THR A 8 -8.16 -11.52 17.93
CA THR A 8 -6.96 -12.17 18.46
C THR A 8 -7.29 -13.16 19.58
N SER A 9 -8.31 -12.85 20.40
CA SER A 9 -8.91 -13.78 21.35
C SER A 9 -9.51 -14.98 20.63
N ASN A 10 -10.32 -14.79 19.56
CA ASN A 10 -10.91 -15.89 18.80
C ASN A 10 -9.87 -16.72 18.04
N LYS A 11 -8.78 -16.13 17.51
CA LYS A 11 -7.67 -16.91 16.91
C LYS A 11 -6.89 -17.71 17.97
N LYS A 12 -6.66 -17.15 19.17
CA LYS A 12 -6.06 -17.89 20.31
C LYS A 12 -7.00 -18.98 20.86
N LEU A 13 -8.30 -18.73 20.91
CA LEU A 13 -9.33 -19.66 21.37
C LEU A 13 -9.55 -20.79 20.36
N ALA A 14 -9.56 -20.48 19.05
CA ALA A 14 -9.62 -21.48 17.98
C ALA A 14 -8.38 -22.38 17.98
N PHE A 15 -7.18 -21.83 18.15
CA PHE A 15 -5.94 -22.61 18.21
C PHE A 15 -5.87 -23.48 19.49
N SER A 16 -6.38 -23.01 20.62
CA SER A 16 -6.41 -23.77 21.89
C SER A 16 -7.54 -24.79 21.99
N LEU A 17 -8.71 -24.51 21.41
CA LEU A 17 -9.81 -25.48 21.26
C LEU A 17 -9.49 -26.56 20.22
N PHE A 18 -8.77 -26.19 19.15
CA PHE A 18 -8.17 -27.13 18.20
C PHE A 18 -7.19 -28.08 18.89
N LEU A 19 -6.34 -27.58 19.80
CA LEU A 19 -5.39 -28.39 20.57
C LEU A 19 -6.06 -29.35 21.59
N ASN A 20 -7.19 -28.97 22.19
CA ASN A 20 -7.83 -29.78 23.24
C ASN A 20 -8.78 -30.87 22.74
N ASN A 21 -9.44 -30.69 21.59
CA ASN A 21 -10.31 -31.74 21.02
C ASN A 21 -9.54 -32.89 20.35
N HIS A 22 -8.23 -32.73 20.10
CA HIS A 22 -7.42 -33.69 19.34
C HIS A 22 -6.78 -34.82 20.15
N LYS A 23 -6.99 -34.87 21.47
CA LYS A 23 -6.39 -35.91 22.33
C LYS A 23 -7.11 -37.28 22.29
N LYS A 24 -8.21 -37.43 21.54
CA LYS A 24 -9.10 -38.62 21.63
C LYS A 24 -9.15 -39.56 20.42
N ASN A 25 -8.55 -39.25 19.27
CA ASN A 25 -8.70 -40.09 18.05
C ASN A 25 -7.35 -40.58 17.48
N LEU A 26 -6.59 -41.31 18.29
CA LEU A 26 -5.38 -42.02 17.85
C LEU A 26 -5.57 -43.53 18.03
N GLU A 27 -6.22 -44.19 17.08
CA GLU A 27 -6.05 -45.64 16.92
C GLU A 27 -6.28 -46.08 15.46
N LYS A 28 -5.24 -46.74 14.92
CA LYS A 28 -5.14 -47.52 13.66
C LYS A 28 -5.57 -46.85 12.35
N THR A 29 -4.63 -46.19 11.67
CA THR A 29 -4.76 -45.79 10.26
C THR A 29 -4.28 -46.90 9.33
N SER A 30 -5.20 -47.50 8.57
CA SER A 30 -4.89 -48.30 7.37
C SER A 30 -4.40 -47.41 6.23
N TRP A 31 -3.65 -47.94 5.27
CA TRP A 31 -3.19 -47.20 4.07
C TRP A 31 -4.33 -46.53 3.30
N GLY A 32 -5.51 -47.15 3.26
CA GLY A 32 -6.72 -46.56 2.70
C GLY A 32 -7.19 -45.31 3.45
N HIS A 33 -7.14 -45.31 4.78
CA HIS A 33 -7.43 -44.12 5.58
C HIS A 33 -6.39 -43.01 5.43
N PHE A 34 -5.12 -43.35 5.21
CA PHE A 34 -4.07 -42.37 4.92
C PHE A 34 -4.32 -41.66 3.58
N LEU A 35 -4.61 -42.41 2.50
CA LEU A 35 -4.93 -41.85 1.19
C LEU A 35 -6.20 -40.98 1.22
N ILE A 36 -7.25 -41.43 1.91
CA ILE A 36 -8.48 -40.63 2.08
C ILE A 36 -8.19 -39.34 2.84
N ARG A 37 -7.37 -39.37 3.90
CA ARG A 37 -6.98 -38.15 4.63
C ARG A 37 -6.14 -37.21 3.76
N VAL A 38 -5.20 -37.73 2.96
CA VAL A 38 -4.40 -36.92 2.02
C VAL A 38 -5.31 -36.25 0.97
N LEU A 39 -6.30 -36.97 0.44
CA LEU A 39 -7.29 -36.41 -0.50
C LEU A 39 -8.26 -35.42 0.15
N GLN A 40 -8.44 -35.49 1.47
CA GLN A 40 -9.24 -34.53 2.24
C GLN A 40 -8.47 -33.24 2.57
N ILE A 41 -7.14 -33.21 2.50
CA ILE A 41 -6.34 -32.00 2.78
C ILE A 41 -6.71 -30.82 1.87
N PRO A 42 -6.84 -30.98 0.54
CA PRO A 42 -7.31 -29.90 -0.32
C PRO A 42 -8.72 -29.41 0.06
N VAL A 43 -9.63 -30.33 0.37
CA VAL A 43 -11.01 -30.02 0.75
C VAL A 43 -11.06 -29.29 2.10
N ALA A 44 -10.25 -29.73 3.07
CA ALA A 44 -10.09 -29.08 4.36
C ALA A 44 -9.46 -27.69 4.21
N TYR A 45 -8.45 -27.52 3.36
CA TYR A 45 -7.86 -26.22 3.03
C TYR A 45 -8.92 -25.25 2.48
N PHE A 46 -9.72 -25.69 1.49
CA PHE A 46 -10.81 -24.87 0.94
C PHE A 46 -11.89 -24.54 1.97
N LYS A 47 -12.21 -25.46 2.89
CA LYS A 47 -13.25 -25.24 3.89
C LYS A 47 -12.78 -24.34 5.04
N GLU A 48 -11.61 -24.60 5.59
CA GLU A 48 -11.09 -24.02 6.84
C GLU A 48 -10.41 -22.66 6.63
N ILE A 49 -9.69 -22.47 5.52
CA ILE A 49 -8.95 -21.23 5.23
C ILE A 49 -9.76 -20.28 4.34
N ARG A 50 -10.53 -20.79 3.38
CA ARG A 50 -11.31 -19.95 2.46
C ARG A 50 -12.75 -19.72 2.94
N TRP A 51 -13.49 -20.75 3.33
CA TRP A 51 -14.94 -20.61 3.55
C TRP A 51 -15.39 -20.21 4.97
N GLU A 52 -14.77 -20.77 6.03
CA GLU A 52 -15.28 -20.59 7.41
C GLU A 52 -14.92 -19.26 8.05
N ASN A 53 -13.83 -18.59 7.64
CA ASN A 53 -13.35 -17.39 8.32
C ASN A 53 -13.26 -16.12 7.46
N ASP A 54 -13.23 -16.19 6.11
CA ASP A 54 -12.70 -15.08 5.29
C ASP A 54 -13.41 -14.79 3.94
N GLU A 55 -13.90 -15.78 3.17
CA GLU A 55 -14.56 -15.51 1.87
C GLU A 55 -16.05 -15.13 1.98
N ASN A 56 -16.72 -15.44 3.10
CA ASN A 56 -18.07 -14.90 3.39
C ASN A 56 -18.08 -13.36 3.37
N TYR A 57 -16.94 -12.72 3.62
CA TYR A 57 -16.85 -11.27 3.68
C TYR A 57 -16.98 -10.58 2.32
N GLY A 58 -16.43 -11.13 1.23
CA GLY A 58 -16.60 -10.51 -0.08
C GLY A 58 -18.04 -10.69 -0.61
N VAL A 59 -18.68 -11.81 -0.29
CA VAL A 59 -20.10 -12.04 -0.61
C VAL A 59 -21.01 -11.10 0.19
N THR A 60 -20.73 -10.89 1.47
CA THR A 60 -21.49 -9.93 2.30
C THR A 60 -21.29 -8.50 1.83
N LEU A 61 -20.09 -8.13 1.37
CA LEU A 61 -19.82 -6.81 0.79
C LEU A 61 -20.60 -6.58 -0.52
N ILE A 62 -20.67 -7.57 -1.43
CA ILE A 62 -21.54 -7.52 -2.61
C ILE A 62 -23.01 -7.32 -2.21
N GLN A 63 -23.47 -8.04 -1.18
CA GLN A 63 -24.82 -7.88 -0.67
C GLN A 63 -25.06 -6.48 -0.07
N GLN A 64 -24.07 -5.89 0.61
CA GLN A 64 -24.15 -4.53 1.14
C GLN A 64 -24.27 -3.49 0.02
N PHE A 65 -23.46 -3.58 -1.04
CA PHE A 65 -23.61 -2.75 -2.24
C PHE A 65 -25.00 -2.88 -2.87
N TRP A 66 -25.58 -4.08 -2.86
CA TRP A 66 -26.92 -4.28 -3.40
C TRP A 66 -28.03 -3.70 -2.52
N ARG A 67 -27.81 -3.69 -1.18
CA ARG A 67 -28.73 -3.17 -0.16
C ARG A 67 -28.73 -1.65 -0.04
N THR A 68 -27.65 -0.96 -0.43
CA THR A 68 -27.58 0.52 -0.41
C THR A 68 -28.42 1.21 -1.50
N GLY A 69 -29.15 0.44 -2.31
CA GLY A 69 -30.09 0.96 -3.30
C GLY A 69 -29.46 1.21 -4.67
N VAL A 70 -30.03 2.11 -5.47
CA VAL A 70 -29.65 2.31 -6.88
C VAL A 70 -28.18 2.70 -7.04
N LEU A 71 -27.68 3.61 -6.19
CA LEU A 71 -26.29 4.10 -6.26
C LEU A 71 -25.27 2.98 -5.98
N GLY A 72 -25.55 2.11 -5.01
CA GLY A 72 -24.69 0.96 -4.71
C GLY A 72 -24.65 -0.06 -5.84
N ARG A 73 -25.80 -0.33 -6.46
CA ARG A 73 -25.87 -1.19 -7.66
C ARG A 73 -25.12 -0.60 -8.83
N THR A 74 -25.26 0.71 -9.09
CA THR A 74 -24.50 1.38 -10.15
C THR A 74 -23.01 1.37 -9.87
N ALA A 75 -22.59 1.56 -8.62
CA ALA A 75 -21.18 1.47 -8.24
C ALA A 75 -20.60 0.07 -8.51
N LEU A 76 -21.32 -0.98 -8.11
CA LEU A 76 -20.89 -2.37 -8.34
C LEU A 76 -20.77 -2.68 -9.83
N ILE A 77 -21.76 -2.29 -10.63
CA ILE A 77 -21.73 -2.49 -12.08
C ILE A 77 -20.54 -1.75 -12.71
N LEU A 78 -20.30 -0.50 -12.32
CA LEU A 78 -19.17 0.28 -12.82
C LEU A 78 -17.82 -0.35 -12.43
N ILE A 79 -17.68 -0.86 -11.21
CA ILE A 79 -16.46 -1.54 -10.75
C ILE A 79 -16.21 -2.81 -11.59
N VAL A 80 -17.24 -3.64 -11.78
CA VAL A 80 -17.14 -4.88 -12.57
C VAL A 80 -16.80 -4.58 -14.03
N LEU A 81 -17.49 -3.62 -14.65
CA LEU A 81 -17.20 -3.21 -16.02
C LEU A 81 -15.77 -2.68 -16.14
N SER A 82 -15.37 -1.76 -15.24
CA SER A 82 -14.02 -1.20 -15.23
C SER A 82 -12.95 -2.28 -15.07
N LEU A 83 -13.19 -3.31 -14.24
CA LEU A 83 -12.28 -4.44 -14.08
C LEU A 83 -12.15 -5.28 -15.37
N ILE A 84 -13.28 -5.65 -15.98
CA ILE A 84 -13.29 -6.41 -17.24
C ILE A 84 -12.52 -5.65 -18.31
N PHE A 85 -12.72 -4.34 -18.40
CA PHE A 85 -12.01 -3.49 -19.35
C PHE A 85 -10.51 -3.41 -19.04
N THR A 86 -10.09 -3.15 -17.80
CA THR A 86 -8.65 -3.16 -17.45
C THR A 86 -7.97 -4.47 -17.81
N VAL A 87 -8.64 -5.61 -17.59
CA VAL A 87 -8.12 -6.93 -17.98
C VAL A 87 -8.03 -7.07 -19.50
N SER A 88 -9.04 -6.60 -20.25
CA SER A 88 -9.00 -6.62 -21.71
C SER A 88 -7.83 -5.80 -22.27
N VAL A 89 -7.52 -4.66 -21.64
CA VAL A 89 -6.43 -3.76 -22.06
C VAL A 89 -5.07 -4.40 -21.83
N LEU A 90 -4.87 -5.01 -20.66
CA LEU A 90 -3.65 -5.75 -20.31
C LEU A 90 -3.30 -6.90 -21.26
N ASN A 91 -4.29 -7.39 -22.01
CA ASN A 91 -4.14 -8.50 -22.96
C ASN A 91 -4.07 -8.04 -24.43
N SER A 92 -4.16 -6.73 -24.72
CA SER A 92 -4.26 -6.18 -26.08
C SER A 92 -2.95 -5.54 -26.56
N THR A 93 -2.70 -5.56 -27.88
CA THR A 93 -1.50 -4.95 -28.50
C THR A 93 -1.63 -3.42 -28.64
N ALA A 94 -0.51 -2.71 -28.45
CA ALA A 94 -0.41 -1.29 -28.10
C ALA A 94 -1.10 -0.26 -29.04
N GLU A 95 -1.31 -0.52 -30.33
CA GLU A 95 -1.74 0.54 -31.27
C GLU A 95 -3.26 0.82 -31.31
N ILE A 96 -4.10 -0.14 -30.93
CA ILE A 96 -5.59 0.02 -30.97
C ILE A 96 -6.14 0.45 -29.59
N ALA A 97 -5.36 0.30 -28.52
CA ALA A 97 -5.79 0.49 -27.14
C ALA A 97 -5.93 1.97 -26.76
N ILE A 98 -4.98 2.84 -27.12
CA ILE A 98 -4.78 4.18 -26.52
C ILE A 98 -6.03 5.10 -26.53
N ASN A 99 -6.82 5.07 -27.61
CA ASN A 99 -8.03 5.92 -27.73
C ASN A 99 -9.25 5.35 -26.99
N SER A 100 -9.39 4.04 -26.92
CA SER A 100 -10.52 3.40 -26.23
C SER A 100 -10.32 3.36 -24.72
N THR A 101 -9.07 3.21 -24.27
CA THR A 101 -8.68 3.12 -22.86
C THR A 101 -8.72 4.45 -22.15
N SER A 102 -8.30 5.53 -22.81
CA SER A 102 -8.38 6.89 -22.28
C SER A 102 -9.82 7.34 -22.02
N ILE A 103 -10.76 7.01 -22.93
CA ILE A 103 -12.18 7.33 -22.78
C ILE A 103 -12.80 6.56 -21.60
N ILE A 104 -12.51 5.27 -21.47
CA ILE A 104 -13.06 4.43 -20.39
C ILE A 104 -12.48 4.88 -19.04
N GLY A 105 -11.18 5.16 -19.00
CA GLY A 105 -10.51 5.70 -17.83
C GLY A 105 -11.08 7.05 -17.40
N MET A 106 -11.35 7.96 -18.34
CA MET A 106 -12.05 9.22 -18.08
C MET A 106 -13.43 8.98 -17.43
N VAL A 107 -14.21 8.03 -17.94
CA VAL A 107 -15.53 7.68 -17.38
C VAL A 107 -15.38 7.15 -15.95
N GLY A 108 -14.41 6.26 -15.71
CA GLY A 108 -14.11 5.72 -14.38
C GLY A 108 -13.71 6.82 -13.38
N ILE A 109 -12.85 7.75 -13.79
CA ILE A 109 -12.38 8.87 -12.97
C ILE A 109 -13.51 9.85 -12.64
N VAL A 110 -14.35 10.20 -13.63
CA VAL A 110 -15.52 11.07 -13.42
C VAL A 110 -16.51 10.44 -12.44
N ALA A 111 -16.75 9.14 -12.57
CA ALA A 111 -17.59 8.40 -11.63
C ALA A 111 -16.97 8.37 -10.23
N ALA A 112 -15.65 8.12 -10.13
CA ALA A 112 -14.92 8.10 -8.87
C ALA A 112 -15.01 9.44 -8.11
N PHE A 113 -14.73 10.57 -8.78
CA PHE A 113 -14.86 11.89 -8.17
C PHE A 113 -16.30 12.23 -7.78
N SER A 114 -17.29 11.78 -8.55
CA SER A 114 -18.70 11.96 -8.22
C SER A 114 -19.09 11.19 -6.95
N PHE A 115 -18.62 9.95 -6.76
CA PHE A 115 -18.81 9.20 -5.52
C PHE A 115 -18.05 9.81 -4.34
N LEU A 116 -16.85 10.34 -4.56
CA LEU A 116 -16.05 11.00 -3.51
C LEU A 116 -16.76 12.25 -2.95
N ILE A 117 -17.39 13.03 -3.82
CA ILE A 117 -18.14 14.23 -3.40
C ILE A 117 -19.36 13.86 -2.57
N ILE A 118 -20.12 12.84 -2.97
CA ILE A 118 -21.28 12.36 -2.19
C ILE A 118 -20.82 11.84 -0.83
N ALA A 119 -19.71 11.11 -0.79
CA ALA A 119 -19.23 10.55 0.45
C ALA A 119 -18.75 11.65 1.42
N SER A 120 -18.16 12.73 0.90
CA SER A 120 -17.61 13.82 1.70
C SER A 120 -18.63 14.91 2.08
N ILE A 121 -19.74 15.04 1.36
CA ILE A 121 -20.72 16.11 1.62
C ILE A 121 -21.44 15.97 2.96
N HIS A 122 -21.53 14.75 3.49
CA HIS A 122 -22.11 14.45 4.80
C HIS A 122 -21.07 14.44 5.93
N GLN A 123 -19.81 14.75 5.62
CA GLN A 123 -18.71 14.81 6.56
C GLN A 123 -18.43 16.25 7.01
N PRO A 124 -17.72 16.44 8.14
CA PRO A 124 -17.23 17.75 8.58
C PRO A 124 -16.60 18.57 7.44
N GLY A 125 -16.82 19.88 7.42
CA GLY A 125 -16.40 20.76 6.32
C GLY A 125 -14.91 20.70 5.96
N TRP A 126 -14.03 20.33 6.88
CA TRP A 126 -12.60 20.13 6.60
C TRP A 126 -12.34 18.86 5.75
N ILE A 127 -13.10 17.77 5.96
CA ILE A 127 -13.03 16.56 5.11
C ILE A 127 -13.54 16.89 3.71
N PHE A 128 -14.65 17.64 3.63
CA PHE A 128 -15.18 18.10 2.35
C PHE A 128 -14.21 19.00 1.58
N PHE A 129 -13.50 19.89 2.28
CA PHE A 129 -12.44 20.70 1.70
C PHE A 129 -11.31 19.82 1.12
N ILE A 130 -10.82 18.84 1.88
CA ILE A 130 -9.76 17.93 1.41
C ILE A 130 -10.21 17.18 0.16
N ALA A 131 -11.41 16.57 0.20
CA ALA A 131 -11.96 15.86 -0.96
C ALA A 131 -12.08 16.78 -2.18
N SER A 132 -12.61 17.99 -2.00
CA SER A 132 -12.75 18.98 -3.07
C SER A 132 -11.40 19.42 -3.65
N ALA A 133 -10.41 19.67 -2.78
CA ALA A 133 -9.06 20.06 -3.20
C ALA A 133 -8.38 18.95 -4.03
N TYR A 134 -8.51 17.69 -3.59
CA TYR A 134 -8.00 16.53 -4.35
C TYR A 134 -8.71 16.37 -5.69
N THR A 135 -10.04 16.51 -5.75
CA THR A 135 -10.76 16.47 -7.02
C THR A 135 -10.32 17.58 -7.96
N CYS A 136 -10.14 18.83 -7.48
CA CYS A 136 -9.62 19.92 -8.30
C CYS A 136 -8.21 19.65 -8.79
N TRP A 137 -7.34 19.13 -7.92
CA TRP A 137 -5.94 18.88 -8.24
C TRP A 137 -5.77 17.90 -9.39
N TYR A 138 -6.56 16.84 -9.43
CA TYR A 138 -6.47 15.85 -10.50
C TYR A 138 -7.40 16.17 -11.69
N LEU A 139 -8.56 16.78 -11.47
CA LEU A 139 -9.50 17.08 -12.55
C LEU A 139 -9.11 18.31 -13.38
N LEU A 140 -8.73 19.43 -12.75
CA LEU A 140 -8.51 20.69 -13.47
C LEU A 140 -7.34 20.64 -14.46
N PRO A 141 -6.19 19.99 -14.16
CA PRO A 141 -5.10 19.87 -15.13
C PRO A 141 -5.52 19.17 -16.43
N VAL A 142 -6.45 18.20 -16.38
CA VAL A 142 -6.98 17.51 -17.57
C VAL A 142 -7.57 18.52 -18.58
N GLY A 143 -8.20 19.57 -18.07
CA GLY A 143 -8.77 20.67 -18.87
C GLY A 143 -7.95 21.96 -18.79
N ILE A 144 -6.62 21.90 -18.62
CA ILE A 144 -5.77 23.11 -18.56
C ILE A 144 -5.86 23.95 -19.84
N ASN A 145 -6.19 23.34 -20.97
CA ASN A 145 -6.49 24.03 -22.22
C ASN A 145 -7.71 24.96 -22.14
N LEU A 146 -8.58 24.78 -21.13
CA LEU A 146 -9.68 25.68 -20.80
C LEU A 146 -9.29 26.73 -19.75
N ALA A 147 -8.04 26.79 -19.28
CA ALA A 147 -7.63 27.71 -18.23
C ALA A 147 -7.94 29.17 -18.61
N GLY A 148 -8.59 29.90 -17.69
CA GLY A 148 -9.00 31.28 -17.92
C GLY A 148 -10.33 31.43 -18.68
N THR A 149 -11.00 30.34 -19.05
CA THR A 149 -12.37 30.36 -19.60
C THR A 149 -13.41 30.10 -18.51
N TRP A 150 -14.66 30.53 -18.74
CA TRP A 150 -15.78 30.22 -17.87
C TRP A 150 -16.01 28.71 -17.66
N SER A 151 -15.74 27.88 -18.66
CA SER A 151 -15.86 26.41 -18.54
C SER A 151 -14.95 25.83 -17.46
N SER A 152 -13.76 26.40 -17.25
CA SER A 152 -12.85 25.95 -16.18
C SER A 152 -13.33 26.25 -14.76
N SER A 153 -14.32 27.16 -14.62
CA SER A 153 -14.92 27.49 -13.33
C SER A 153 -16.00 26.49 -12.87
N LEU A 154 -16.57 25.70 -13.77
CA LEU A 154 -17.74 24.85 -13.48
C LEU A 154 -17.50 23.84 -12.34
N PRO A 155 -16.41 23.04 -12.34
CA PRO A 155 -16.14 22.11 -11.23
C PRO A 155 -15.98 22.83 -9.88
N VAL A 156 -15.27 23.96 -9.88
CA VAL A 156 -14.96 24.74 -8.69
C VAL A 156 -16.20 25.38 -8.09
N LEU A 157 -17.07 25.96 -8.93
CA LEU A 157 -18.33 26.55 -8.50
C LEU A 157 -19.29 25.50 -7.94
N TRP A 158 -19.34 24.31 -8.55
CA TRP A 158 -20.15 23.21 -8.04
C TRP A 158 -19.72 22.77 -6.64
N MET A 159 -18.43 22.56 -6.43
CA MET A 159 -17.89 22.20 -5.11
C MET A 159 -18.09 23.32 -4.07
N LEU A 160 -17.98 24.59 -4.48
CA LEU A 160 -18.26 25.72 -3.60
C LEU A 160 -19.74 25.78 -3.20
N LEU A 161 -20.66 25.52 -4.13
CA LEU A 161 -22.09 25.43 -3.83
C LEU A 161 -22.38 24.30 -2.84
N LEU A 162 -21.85 23.11 -3.07
CA LEU A 162 -22.03 21.96 -2.17
C LEU A 162 -21.43 22.21 -0.79
N GLY A 163 -20.22 22.80 -0.73
CA GLY A 163 -19.57 23.18 0.53
C GLY A 163 -20.35 24.25 1.30
N TRP A 164 -20.97 25.18 0.58
CA TRP A 164 -21.81 26.22 1.17
C TRP A 164 -23.09 25.62 1.78
N VAL A 165 -23.75 24.69 1.09
CA VAL A 165 -24.92 24.00 1.66
C VAL A 165 -24.51 23.10 2.84
N ASN A 166 -23.38 22.39 2.74
CA ASN A 166 -22.83 21.57 3.82
C ASN A 166 -22.57 22.40 5.11
N SER A 167 -21.94 23.57 5.00
CA SER A 167 -21.61 24.43 6.16
C SER A 167 -22.84 24.85 6.98
N THR A 168 -24.02 24.96 6.36
CA THR A 168 -25.26 25.31 7.08
C THR A 168 -25.98 24.10 7.70
N SER A 169 -25.55 22.89 7.37
CA SER A 169 -26.28 21.65 7.66
C SER A 169 -25.82 20.95 8.96
N ILE A 170 -24.53 21.05 9.31
CA ILE A 170 -23.90 20.36 10.45
C ILE A 170 -23.96 21.26 11.70
N PRO A 171 -24.62 20.84 12.79
CA PRO A 171 -24.57 21.57 14.04
C PRO A 171 -23.34 21.14 14.84
N ARG A 172 -22.33 22.01 15.08
CA ARG A 172 -21.69 22.16 16.42
C ARG A 172 -20.50 23.13 16.60
N HIS A 173 -20.57 23.77 17.77
CA HIS A 173 -19.53 24.16 18.76
C HIS A 173 -18.33 25.06 18.46
N SER A 174 -18.05 25.50 17.23
CA SER A 174 -17.19 26.67 17.05
C SER A 174 -17.77 27.62 16.01
N ARG A 175 -17.71 28.91 16.31
CA ARG A 175 -18.33 30.01 15.55
C ARG A 175 -17.70 30.25 14.15
N LEU A 176 -16.78 29.39 13.70
CA LEU A 176 -16.01 29.55 12.48
C LEU A 176 -15.88 28.20 11.75
N ASP A 177 -16.62 28.05 10.65
CA ASP A 177 -16.54 26.92 9.71
C ASP A 177 -15.23 26.98 8.91
N TRP A 178 -14.09 26.74 9.59
CA TRP A 178 -12.75 26.83 9.00
C TRP A 178 -12.60 26.03 7.70
N GLY A 179 -13.25 24.87 7.57
CA GLY A 179 -13.23 24.07 6.35
C GLY A 179 -13.89 24.79 5.16
N PHE A 180 -15.02 25.46 5.37
CA PHE A 180 -15.67 26.24 4.31
C PHE A 180 -14.88 27.51 3.99
N PHE A 181 -14.28 28.15 5.00
CA PHE A 181 -13.37 29.28 4.78
C PHE A 181 -12.18 28.90 3.89
N LEU A 182 -11.50 27.79 4.18
CA LEU A 182 -10.42 27.26 3.34
C LEU A 182 -10.89 26.94 1.92
N LEU A 183 -12.10 26.40 1.78
CA LEU A 183 -12.71 26.14 0.47
C LEU A 183 -12.93 27.44 -0.32
N CYS A 184 -13.42 28.50 0.33
CA CYS A 184 -13.56 29.82 -0.30
C CYS A 184 -12.22 30.44 -0.71
N LEU A 185 -11.17 30.27 0.10
CA LEU A 185 -9.81 30.72 -0.26
C LEU A 185 -9.28 29.97 -1.50
N GLY A 186 -9.42 28.63 -1.54
CA GLY A 186 -9.03 27.83 -2.69
C GLY A 186 -9.83 28.17 -3.94
N ALA A 187 -11.15 28.34 -3.82
CA ALA A 187 -12.00 28.80 -4.91
C ALA A 187 -11.60 30.21 -5.38
N GLY A 188 -11.25 31.11 -4.46
CA GLY A 188 -10.74 32.44 -4.79
C GLY A 188 -9.49 32.38 -5.67
N GLN A 189 -8.57 31.46 -5.39
CA GLN A 189 -7.38 31.24 -6.20
C GLN A 189 -7.69 30.68 -7.60
N LEU A 190 -8.64 29.73 -7.68
CA LEU A 190 -8.96 29.02 -8.93
C LEU A 190 -9.91 29.82 -9.86
N LEU A 191 -10.81 30.62 -9.30
CA LEU A 191 -11.81 31.39 -10.06
C LEU A 191 -11.33 32.76 -10.54
N PHE A 192 -10.22 33.25 -9.99
CA PHE A 192 -9.71 34.59 -10.30
C PHE A 192 -9.37 34.79 -11.78
N ARG A 193 -8.70 33.79 -12.39
CA ARG A 193 -8.37 33.76 -13.82
C ARG A 193 -9.61 33.60 -14.71
N PRO A 194 -10.49 32.60 -14.48
CA PRO A 194 -11.74 32.45 -15.23
C PRO A 194 -12.64 33.70 -15.26
N PHE A 195 -12.64 34.48 -14.18
CA PHE A 195 -13.41 35.73 -14.10
C PHE A 195 -12.68 36.95 -14.68
N GLY A 196 -11.46 36.78 -15.20
CA GLY A 196 -10.70 37.83 -15.89
C GLY A 196 -10.05 38.86 -14.98
N PHE A 197 -10.01 38.64 -13.65
CA PHE A 197 -9.41 39.60 -12.70
C PHE A 197 -7.90 39.75 -12.85
N ASP A 198 -7.21 38.71 -13.36
CA ASP A 198 -5.77 38.77 -13.69
C ASP A 198 -5.45 39.84 -14.77
N ARG A 199 -6.43 40.28 -15.57
CA ARG A 199 -6.21 41.35 -16.57
C ARG A 199 -6.29 42.76 -15.97
N ILE A 200 -6.86 42.88 -14.77
CA ILE A 200 -7.16 44.17 -14.12
C ILE A 200 -6.15 44.46 -13.00
N ILE A 201 -5.68 43.42 -12.32
CA ILE A 201 -4.84 43.53 -11.12
C ILE A 201 -3.39 43.18 -11.50
N PRO A 202 -2.41 44.06 -11.20
CA PRO A 202 -0.99 43.80 -11.50
C PRO A 202 -0.48 42.54 -10.80
N ASP A 203 0.43 41.81 -11.45
CA ASP A 203 0.98 40.53 -10.95
C ASP A 203 1.57 40.62 -9.54
N GLN A 204 2.15 41.77 -9.18
CA GLN A 204 2.73 42.03 -7.85
C GLN A 204 1.70 41.92 -6.71
N PHE A 205 0.42 42.18 -6.98
CA PHE A 205 -0.67 42.09 -5.99
C PHE A 205 -1.57 40.87 -6.21
N SER A 206 -1.28 40.03 -7.21
CA SER A 206 -2.15 38.93 -7.64
C SER A 206 -2.47 37.93 -6.52
N LEU A 207 -1.47 37.55 -5.71
CA LEU A 207 -1.66 36.60 -4.60
C LEU A 207 -2.56 37.18 -3.51
N LEU A 208 -2.30 38.43 -3.11
CA LEU A 208 -3.08 39.12 -2.09
C LEU A 208 -4.52 39.37 -2.57
N ALA A 209 -4.71 39.74 -3.84
CA ALA A 209 -6.01 39.90 -4.45
C ALA A 209 -6.82 38.61 -4.52
N ARG A 210 -6.19 37.47 -4.83
CA ARG A 210 -6.82 36.14 -4.81
C ARG A 210 -7.30 35.74 -3.42
N LEU A 211 -6.48 36.01 -2.39
CA LEU A 211 -6.86 35.78 -0.99
C LEU A 211 -8.03 36.67 -0.55
N ILE A 212 -7.99 37.96 -0.89
CA ILE A 212 -9.09 38.90 -0.62
C ILE A 212 -10.36 38.44 -1.33
N PHE A 213 -10.26 38.01 -2.59
CA PHE A 213 -11.41 37.49 -3.34
C PHE A 213 -12.02 36.25 -2.66
N GLY A 214 -11.19 35.33 -2.17
CA GLY A 214 -11.68 34.20 -1.36
C GLY A 214 -12.35 34.62 -0.05
N MET A 215 -11.80 35.62 0.65
CA MET A 215 -12.43 36.20 1.85
C MET A 215 -13.77 36.88 1.54
N LEU A 216 -13.89 37.55 0.39
CA LEU A 216 -15.13 38.14 -0.09
C LEU A 216 -16.17 37.07 -0.44
N LEU A 217 -15.78 35.98 -1.08
CA LEU A 217 -16.67 34.83 -1.34
C LEU A 217 -17.24 34.26 -0.03
N PHE A 218 -16.38 34.10 0.98
CA PHE A 218 -16.82 33.65 2.30
C PHE A 218 -17.79 34.63 2.97
N SER A 219 -17.48 35.92 2.95
CA SER A 219 -18.33 36.95 3.59
C SER A 219 -19.70 37.07 2.91
N LEU A 220 -19.75 37.02 1.57
CA LEU A 220 -20.99 36.99 0.79
C LEU A 220 -21.85 35.78 1.15
N CYS A 221 -21.25 34.60 1.29
CA CYS A 221 -21.95 33.37 1.64
C CYS A 221 -22.52 33.37 3.08
N GLN A 222 -22.04 34.26 3.95
CA GLN A 222 -22.52 34.44 5.32
C GLN A 222 -23.61 35.52 5.46
N ILE A 223 -23.91 36.29 4.40
CA ILE A 223 -24.99 37.29 4.41
C ILE A 223 -26.32 36.59 4.72
N LYS A 224 -27.10 37.16 5.65
CA LYS A 224 -28.33 36.56 6.21
C LYS A 224 -29.32 36.08 5.14
N ILE A 225 -29.53 36.87 4.09
CA ILE A 225 -30.44 36.55 2.97
C ILE A 225 -29.94 35.32 2.21
N ILE A 226 -28.67 35.34 1.81
CA ILE A 226 -28.00 34.26 1.07
C ILE A 226 -28.01 33.00 1.92
N LYS A 227 -27.61 33.09 3.19
CA LYS A 227 -27.63 31.97 4.16
C LYS A 227 -29.03 31.35 4.32
N THR A 228 -30.10 32.13 4.22
CA THR A 228 -31.48 31.62 4.26
C THR A 228 -31.81 30.75 3.05
N ILE A 229 -31.25 31.05 1.87
CA ILE A 229 -31.39 30.23 0.67
C ILE A 229 -30.68 28.88 0.86
N SER A 230 -29.47 28.85 1.42
CA SER A 230 -28.74 27.61 1.72
C SER A 230 -29.50 26.71 2.70
N ILE A 231 -30.09 27.30 3.75
CA ILE A 231 -30.92 26.56 4.71
C ILE A 231 -32.15 25.93 4.01
N LYS A 232 -32.78 26.65 3.07
CA LYS A 232 -33.89 26.11 2.26
C LYS A 232 -33.43 25.05 1.25
N ALA A 233 -32.17 25.10 0.81
CA ALA A 233 -31.57 24.13 -0.08
C ALA A 233 -31.07 22.86 0.66
N LYS A 234 -31.07 22.84 2.00
CA LYS A 234 -30.67 21.66 2.79
C LYS A 234 -31.31 20.32 2.34
N PRO A 235 -32.60 20.23 1.97
CA PRO A 235 -33.22 18.99 1.50
C PRO A 235 -32.65 18.45 0.19
N TRP A 236 -31.86 19.24 -0.55
CA TRP A 236 -31.11 18.73 -1.70
C TRP A 236 -29.96 17.80 -1.28
N LEU A 237 -29.34 18.02 -0.12
CA LEU A 237 -28.26 17.17 0.39
C LEU A 237 -28.72 15.74 0.62
N ASP A 238 -29.99 15.56 0.99
CA ASP A 238 -30.58 14.24 1.23
C ASP A 238 -30.83 13.46 -0.07
N LYS A 239 -30.83 14.13 -1.23
CA LYS A 239 -31.00 13.52 -2.56
C LYS A 239 -29.64 13.16 -3.17
N THR A 240 -28.95 12.19 -2.56
CA THR A 240 -27.62 11.71 -2.99
C THR A 240 -27.57 11.29 -4.46
N THR A 241 -28.64 10.72 -5.01
CA THR A 241 -28.75 10.35 -6.44
C THR A 241 -28.69 11.56 -7.36
N LEU A 242 -29.34 12.66 -6.98
CA LEU A 242 -29.35 13.89 -7.76
C LEU A 242 -27.97 14.56 -7.74
N ILE A 243 -27.30 14.57 -6.58
CA ILE A 243 -25.93 15.09 -6.45
C ILE A 243 -24.95 14.27 -7.29
N PHE A 244 -25.11 12.94 -7.34
CA PHE A 244 -24.32 12.07 -8.21
C PHE A 244 -24.46 12.47 -9.67
N VAL A 245 -25.70 12.53 -10.16
CA VAL A 245 -25.99 12.83 -11.57
C VAL A 245 -25.49 14.22 -11.95
N ILE A 246 -25.72 15.23 -11.11
CA ILE A 246 -25.24 16.59 -11.39
C ILE A 246 -23.71 16.64 -11.39
N SER A 247 -23.03 15.98 -10.44
CA SER A 247 -21.56 15.94 -10.41
C SER A 247 -21.00 15.25 -11.65
N LEU A 248 -21.60 14.13 -12.07
CA LEU A 248 -21.21 13.39 -13.27
C LEU A 248 -21.37 14.27 -14.52
N VAL A 249 -22.49 15.00 -14.63
CA VAL A 249 -22.74 15.93 -15.75
C VAL A 249 -21.73 17.07 -15.74
N ILE A 250 -21.49 17.73 -14.59
CA ILE A 250 -20.58 18.88 -14.52
C ILE A 250 -19.15 18.49 -14.87
N PHE A 251 -18.66 17.38 -14.31
CA PHE A 251 -17.31 16.88 -14.61
C PHE A 251 -17.20 16.34 -16.02
N GLY A 252 -18.21 15.62 -16.51
CA GLY A 252 -18.26 15.12 -17.88
C GLY A 252 -18.30 16.26 -18.91
N VAL A 253 -19.10 17.29 -18.69
CA VAL A 253 -19.18 18.48 -19.56
C VAL A 253 -17.86 19.26 -19.55
N PHE A 254 -17.21 19.38 -18.39
CA PHE A 254 -15.90 20.01 -18.30
C PHE A 254 -14.85 19.28 -19.14
N ILE A 255 -14.76 17.95 -19.03
CA ILE A 255 -13.83 17.14 -19.84
C ILE A 255 -14.22 17.18 -21.31
N LEU A 256 -15.52 17.13 -21.64
CA LEU A 256 -16.00 17.21 -23.01
C LEU A 256 -15.61 18.54 -23.67
N PHE A 257 -15.77 19.66 -22.97
CA PHE A 257 -15.31 20.96 -23.48
C PHE A 257 -13.79 21.01 -23.64
N ALA A 258 -13.03 20.36 -22.76
CA ALA A 258 -11.58 20.27 -22.89
C ALA A 258 -11.20 19.48 -24.16
N CYS A 259 -11.82 18.33 -24.37
CA CYS A 259 -11.63 17.50 -25.58
C CYS A 259 -12.02 18.24 -26.86
N LEU A 260 -13.12 18.99 -26.85
CA LEU A 260 -13.56 19.78 -28.02
C LEU A 260 -12.59 20.91 -28.35
N ASN A 261 -11.94 21.51 -27.35
CA ASN A 261 -10.97 22.58 -27.57
C ASN A 261 -9.64 22.02 -28.11
N ASN A 262 -9.09 20.99 -27.45
CA ASN A 262 -7.89 20.30 -27.93
C ASN A 262 -7.79 18.89 -27.35
N PHE A 263 -8.20 17.89 -28.13
CA PHE A 263 -8.21 16.48 -27.72
C PHE A 263 -6.81 15.96 -27.34
N SER A 264 -5.78 16.22 -28.16
CA SER A 264 -4.41 15.72 -27.90
C SER A 264 -3.89 16.22 -26.55
N SER A 265 -4.04 17.53 -26.30
CA SER A 265 -3.61 18.14 -25.05
C SER A 265 -4.40 17.60 -23.85
N THR A 266 -5.71 17.37 -23.98
CA THR A 266 -6.53 16.81 -22.91
C THR A 266 -6.12 15.37 -22.58
N VAL A 267 -5.80 14.54 -23.57
CA VAL A 267 -5.31 13.17 -23.36
C VAL A 267 -3.93 13.18 -22.69
N GLU A 268 -3.00 14.00 -23.16
CA GLU A 268 -1.67 14.15 -22.53
C GLU A 268 -1.76 14.61 -21.08
N ASN A 269 -2.61 15.60 -20.79
CA ASN A 269 -2.81 16.11 -19.44
C ASN A 269 -3.55 15.11 -18.53
N LEU A 270 -4.46 14.32 -19.10
CA LEU A 270 -5.06 13.18 -18.39
C LEU A 270 -3.98 12.18 -17.99
N LEU A 271 -3.10 11.80 -18.92
CA LEU A 271 -2.00 10.88 -18.64
C LEU A 271 -1.05 11.44 -17.58
N LEU A 272 -0.66 12.70 -17.69
CA LEU A 272 0.21 13.37 -16.70
C LEU A 272 -0.45 13.43 -15.31
N SER A 273 -1.74 13.78 -15.25
CA SER A 273 -2.49 13.83 -13.99
C SER A 273 -2.63 12.45 -13.36
N MET A 274 -2.94 11.43 -14.15
CA MET A 274 -3.03 10.05 -13.65
C MET A 274 -1.68 9.49 -13.27
N ARG A 275 -0.59 9.84 -13.99
CA ARG A 275 0.78 9.52 -13.59
C ARG A 275 1.13 10.12 -12.23
N SER A 276 0.75 11.38 -12.00
CA SER A 276 0.94 12.02 -10.69
C SER A 276 0.06 11.42 -9.58
N ALA A 277 -0.98 10.67 -9.93
CA ALA A 277 -1.84 9.94 -9.00
C ALA A 277 -1.33 8.50 -8.73
N LEU A 278 -0.30 8.03 -9.44
CA LEU A 278 0.23 6.67 -9.29
C LEU A 278 0.72 6.39 -7.89
N GLY A 279 1.32 7.35 -7.18
CA GLY A 279 1.75 7.13 -5.78
C GLY A 279 0.63 6.62 -4.86
N LEU A 280 -0.64 6.99 -5.12
CA LEU A 280 -1.80 6.45 -4.38
C LEU A 280 -2.11 5.00 -4.74
N VAL A 281 -1.87 4.63 -6.00
CA VAL A 281 -2.00 3.28 -6.55
C VAL A 281 -0.79 2.41 -6.14
N ASP A 282 0.39 3.00 -6.00
CA ASP A 282 1.61 2.31 -5.58
C ASP A 282 1.44 1.76 -4.16
N LEU A 283 0.97 2.58 -3.21
CA LEU A 283 0.60 2.14 -1.85
C LEU A 283 -0.35 0.92 -1.83
N PHE A 284 -1.19 0.78 -2.85
CA PHE A 284 -2.11 -0.34 -3.02
C PHE A 284 -1.39 -1.58 -3.59
N TRP A 285 -0.44 -1.41 -4.52
CA TRP A 285 0.46 -2.47 -4.98
C TRP A 285 1.39 -2.98 -3.88
N PHE A 286 1.88 -2.09 -3.01
CA PHE A 286 2.65 -2.47 -1.80
C PHE A 286 1.86 -3.48 -0.95
N TRP A 287 0.54 -3.29 -0.88
CA TRP A 287 -0.37 -4.09 -0.06
C TRP A 287 -0.73 -5.44 -0.71
N LEU A 288 -0.74 -5.55 -2.05
CA LEU A 288 -0.90 -6.82 -2.79
C LEU A 288 0.25 -7.79 -2.48
N GLY A 289 1.50 -7.33 -2.61
CA GLY A 289 2.67 -8.18 -2.35
C GLY A 289 2.64 -8.81 -0.96
N TRP A 290 2.12 -8.07 0.03
CA TRP A 290 1.83 -8.60 1.36
C TRP A 290 0.81 -9.74 1.35
N THR A 291 -0.37 -9.56 0.74
CA THR A 291 -1.45 -10.57 0.79
C THR A 291 -1.04 -11.92 0.20
N VAL A 292 -0.24 -11.91 -0.88
CA VAL A 292 0.31 -13.14 -1.47
C VAL A 292 1.29 -13.80 -0.49
N PHE A 293 2.13 -13.00 0.15
CA PHE A 293 3.08 -13.49 1.14
C PHE A 293 2.40 -14.01 2.41
N GLU A 294 1.33 -13.35 2.89
CA GLU A 294 0.47 -13.81 3.98
C GLU A 294 -0.20 -15.13 3.62
N GLY A 295 -0.73 -15.28 2.41
CA GLY A 295 -1.28 -16.54 1.92
C GLY A 295 -0.26 -17.68 1.90
N ILE A 296 1.01 -17.40 1.58
CA ILE A 296 2.11 -18.38 1.64
C ILE A 296 2.44 -18.75 3.10
N ILE A 297 2.42 -17.78 4.03
CA ILE A 297 2.62 -18.02 5.46
C ILE A 297 1.48 -18.90 6.01
N ASP A 298 0.24 -18.61 5.66
CA ASP A 298 -0.93 -19.38 6.10
C ASP A 298 -0.93 -20.79 5.52
N LEU A 299 -0.60 -20.94 4.23
CA LEU A 299 -0.48 -22.25 3.57
C LEU A 299 0.64 -23.09 4.19
N SER A 300 1.78 -22.48 4.50
CA SER A 300 2.89 -23.19 5.14
C SER A 300 2.57 -23.56 6.60
N GLY A 301 1.88 -22.71 7.34
CA GLY A 301 1.35 -23.00 8.68
C GLY A 301 0.34 -24.15 8.67
N PHE A 302 -0.60 -24.13 7.73
CA PHE A 302 -1.57 -25.20 7.50
C PHE A 302 -0.89 -26.53 7.17
N SER A 303 0.10 -26.52 6.28
CA SER A 303 0.87 -27.71 5.90
C SER A 303 1.57 -28.35 7.13
N VAL A 304 2.14 -27.54 8.03
CA VAL A 304 2.69 -28.06 9.29
C VAL A 304 1.60 -28.69 10.16
N GLY A 305 0.45 -28.03 10.29
CA GLY A 305 -0.69 -28.57 11.04
C GLY A 305 -1.17 -29.93 10.51
N GLN A 306 -1.39 -30.02 9.20
CA GLN A 306 -1.84 -31.24 8.52
C GLN A 306 -0.79 -32.35 8.56
N SER A 307 0.49 -32.02 8.37
CA SER A 307 1.58 -33.01 8.47
C SER A 307 1.67 -33.64 9.87
N MET A 308 1.43 -32.85 10.93
CA MET A 308 1.37 -33.32 12.31
C MET A 308 0.08 -34.12 12.62
N GLN A 309 -0.97 -33.99 11.81
CA GLN A 309 -2.18 -34.83 11.89
C GLN A 309 -2.01 -36.18 11.17
N LEU A 310 -1.23 -36.19 10.09
CA LEU A 310 -0.94 -37.40 9.30
C LEU A 310 0.18 -38.25 9.90
N LEU A 311 1.20 -37.61 10.47
CA LEU A 311 2.42 -38.24 10.97
C LEU A 311 2.64 -37.90 12.44
N SER A 312 3.35 -38.76 13.18
CA SER A 312 3.72 -38.45 14.56
C SER A 312 4.60 -37.20 14.64
N ALA A 313 4.50 -36.42 15.71
CA ALA A 313 5.32 -35.21 15.87
C ALA A 313 6.83 -35.51 15.78
N LYS A 314 7.28 -36.64 16.34
CA LYS A 314 8.68 -37.10 16.25
C LYS A 314 9.10 -37.34 14.79
N THR A 315 8.25 -37.98 13.99
CA THR A 315 8.54 -38.21 12.57
C THR A 315 8.60 -36.90 11.80
N VAL A 316 7.70 -35.95 12.06
CA VAL A 316 7.72 -34.64 11.37
C VAL A 316 8.98 -33.82 11.72
N TYR A 317 9.39 -33.83 12.99
CA TYR A 317 10.63 -33.16 13.44
C TYR A 317 11.90 -33.78 12.82
N ILE A 318 11.89 -35.04 12.42
CA ILE A 318 13.06 -35.67 11.80
C ILE A 318 13.01 -35.53 10.28
N LEU A 319 11.85 -35.78 9.68
CA LEU A 319 11.70 -35.90 8.23
C LEU A 319 11.76 -34.53 7.54
N SER A 320 11.22 -33.49 8.16
CA SER A 320 11.22 -32.13 7.59
C SER A 320 12.61 -31.50 7.46
N PRO A 321 13.50 -31.51 8.47
CA PRO A 321 14.87 -31.01 8.29
C PRO A 321 15.70 -31.87 7.34
N ILE A 322 15.41 -33.17 7.22
CA ILE A 322 16.01 -34.01 6.17
C ILE A 322 15.56 -33.53 4.79
N LEU A 323 14.27 -33.23 4.61
CA LEU A 323 13.76 -32.65 3.36
C LEU A 323 14.37 -31.28 3.08
N TRP A 324 14.54 -30.44 4.09
CA TRP A 324 15.23 -29.16 3.93
C TRP A 324 16.69 -29.38 3.49
N ALA A 325 17.43 -30.27 4.14
CA ALA A 325 18.80 -30.58 3.75
C ALA A 325 18.92 -31.16 2.33
N LEU A 326 18.02 -32.08 1.97
CA LEU A 326 17.92 -32.63 0.61
C LEU A 326 17.59 -31.55 -0.41
N SER A 327 16.69 -30.62 -0.08
CA SER A 327 16.37 -29.48 -0.95
C SER A 327 17.57 -28.55 -1.12
N THR A 328 18.33 -28.25 -0.05
CA THR A 328 19.53 -27.42 -0.11
C THR A 328 20.60 -28.08 -0.96
N LEU A 329 20.80 -29.40 -0.81
CA LEU A 329 21.73 -30.18 -1.62
C LEU A 329 21.32 -30.21 -3.10
N PHE A 330 20.02 -30.39 -3.37
CA PHE A 330 19.46 -30.30 -4.71
C PHE A 330 19.74 -28.91 -5.33
N CYS A 331 19.41 -27.84 -4.61
CA CYS A 331 19.62 -26.47 -5.07
C CYS A 331 21.10 -26.17 -5.33
N TRP A 332 22.00 -26.65 -4.47
CA TRP A 332 23.45 -26.55 -4.65
C TRP A 332 23.91 -27.30 -5.89
N SER A 333 23.46 -28.54 -6.08
CA SER A 333 23.83 -29.39 -7.22
C SER A 333 23.32 -28.84 -8.56
N ALA A 334 22.19 -28.15 -8.55
CA ALA A 334 21.60 -27.55 -9.76
C ALA A 334 22.34 -26.29 -10.22
N THR A 335 22.92 -25.51 -9.30
CA THR A 335 23.34 -24.12 -9.59
C THR A 335 24.83 -23.86 -9.43
N ARG A 336 25.59 -24.79 -8.84
CA ARG A 336 27.05 -24.64 -8.63
C ARG A 336 27.85 -25.61 -9.48
N SER A 337 29.09 -25.22 -9.74
CA SER A 337 30.06 -26.05 -10.47
C SER A 337 30.31 -27.36 -9.73
N LEU A 338 29.81 -28.46 -10.29
CA LEU A 338 30.07 -29.80 -9.82
C LEU A 338 31.41 -30.33 -10.36
N PRO A 339 32.07 -31.27 -9.66
CA PRO A 339 33.19 -32.02 -10.22
C PRO A 339 32.79 -32.70 -11.54
N ILE A 340 33.73 -32.79 -12.49
CA ILE A 340 33.48 -33.31 -13.85
C ILE A 340 32.82 -34.71 -13.82
N THR A 341 33.20 -35.57 -12.89
CA THR A 341 32.64 -36.92 -12.71
C THR A 341 31.15 -36.92 -12.38
N LEU A 342 30.71 -35.99 -11.52
CA LEU A 342 29.30 -35.80 -11.15
C LEU A 342 28.51 -35.12 -12.26
N LEU A 343 29.14 -34.22 -13.00
CA LEU A 343 28.51 -33.52 -14.13
C LEU A 343 28.19 -34.48 -15.28
N ILE A 344 29.06 -35.46 -15.57
CA ILE A 344 28.80 -36.54 -16.54
C ILE A 344 27.61 -37.40 -16.10
N LEU A 345 27.52 -37.74 -14.82
CA LEU A 345 26.41 -38.52 -14.26
C LEU A 345 25.09 -37.73 -14.36
N MET A 346 25.09 -36.46 -13.95
CA MET A 346 23.92 -35.58 -14.01
C MET A 346 23.44 -35.37 -15.45
N LYS A 347 24.37 -35.24 -16.41
CA LYS A 347 24.03 -35.15 -17.84
C LYS A 347 23.44 -36.45 -18.39
N LYS A 348 23.98 -37.62 -17.99
CA LYS A 348 23.42 -38.93 -18.40
C LYS A 348 21.99 -39.17 -17.88
N ILE A 349 21.64 -38.62 -16.72
CA ILE A 349 20.30 -38.73 -16.13
C ILE A 349 19.34 -37.65 -16.71
N GLY A 350 19.86 -36.72 -17.54
CA GLY A 350 19.09 -35.61 -18.10
C GLY A 350 18.84 -34.46 -17.13
N PHE A 351 19.48 -34.49 -15.94
CA PHE A 351 19.31 -33.46 -14.92
C PHE A 351 19.87 -32.10 -15.37
N SER A 352 21.04 -32.08 -16.01
CA SER A 352 21.61 -30.83 -16.56
C SER A 352 20.69 -30.23 -17.62
N ASP A 353 20.19 -31.07 -18.51
CA ASP A 353 19.37 -30.64 -19.64
C ASP A 353 18.03 -30.11 -19.14
N TRP A 354 17.46 -30.70 -18.09
CA TRP A 354 16.30 -30.15 -17.40
C TRP A 354 16.57 -28.81 -16.72
N VAL A 355 17.71 -28.64 -16.02
CA VAL A 355 18.07 -27.34 -15.42
C VAL A 355 18.21 -26.25 -16.48
N TYR A 356 18.71 -26.58 -17.68
CA TYR A 356 18.77 -25.63 -18.81
C TYR A 356 17.41 -25.23 -19.38
N THR A 357 16.32 -25.96 -19.08
CA THR A 357 14.96 -25.54 -19.46
C THR A 357 14.33 -24.55 -18.48
N TRP A 358 14.97 -24.30 -17.35
CA TRP A 358 14.43 -23.39 -16.35
C TRP A 358 14.49 -21.94 -16.83
N SER A 359 13.50 -21.15 -16.43
CA SER A 359 13.57 -19.70 -16.63
C SER A 359 14.66 -19.10 -15.73
N ASP A 360 15.31 -18.03 -16.19
CA ASP A 360 16.35 -17.34 -15.41
C ASP A 360 15.89 -16.96 -13.98
N PRO A 361 14.67 -16.40 -13.78
CA PRO A 361 14.17 -16.13 -12.43
C PRO A 361 14.17 -17.35 -11.51
N PHE A 362 13.74 -18.50 -12.04
CA PHE A 362 13.68 -19.73 -11.27
C PHE A 362 15.08 -20.26 -10.95
N TYR A 363 16.01 -20.19 -11.90
CA TYR A 363 17.40 -20.58 -11.69
C TYR A 363 18.07 -19.78 -10.56
N PHE A 364 17.97 -18.44 -10.60
CA PHE A 364 18.55 -17.59 -9.56
C PHE A 364 17.86 -17.73 -8.20
N THR A 365 16.56 -18.02 -8.19
CA THR A 365 15.83 -18.36 -6.96
C THR A 365 16.39 -19.60 -6.29
N VAL A 366 16.56 -20.67 -7.05
CA VAL A 366 17.15 -21.92 -6.56
C VAL A 366 18.57 -21.68 -6.03
N GLN A 367 19.35 -20.83 -6.71
CA GLN A 367 20.69 -20.46 -6.27
C GLN A 367 20.68 -19.69 -4.94
N GLY A 368 19.81 -18.68 -4.80
CA GLY A 368 19.65 -17.90 -3.58
C GLY A 368 19.11 -18.73 -2.41
N PHE A 369 18.22 -19.68 -2.70
CA PHE A 369 17.57 -20.51 -1.68
C PHE A 369 18.53 -21.41 -0.91
N VAL A 370 19.68 -21.78 -1.50
CA VAL A 370 20.75 -22.47 -0.77
C VAL A 370 21.19 -21.65 0.44
N TRP A 371 21.46 -20.36 0.23
CA TRP A 371 21.95 -19.47 1.29
C TRP A 371 20.88 -19.12 2.32
N PHE A 372 19.61 -19.22 1.93
CA PHE A 372 18.49 -19.02 2.84
C PHE A 372 18.19 -20.26 3.69
N SER A 373 18.26 -21.46 3.10
CA SER A 373 17.96 -22.73 3.77
C SER A 373 19.05 -23.16 4.77
N LEU A 374 20.32 -22.83 4.51
CA LEU A 374 21.44 -23.13 5.42
C LEU A 374 21.27 -22.53 6.83
N PRO A 375 21.00 -21.22 7.00
CA PRO A 375 20.69 -20.62 8.30
C PRO A 375 19.51 -21.28 9.02
N VAL A 376 18.43 -21.60 8.31
CA VAL A 376 17.26 -22.28 8.91
C VAL A 376 17.64 -23.64 9.47
N LEU A 377 18.43 -24.42 8.72
CA LEU A 377 18.97 -25.70 9.18
C LEU A 377 19.90 -25.56 10.38
N ILE A 378 20.79 -24.56 10.38
CA ILE A 378 21.72 -24.29 11.50
C ILE A 378 20.93 -23.91 12.77
N ILE A 379 19.94 -23.02 12.65
CA ILE A 379 19.07 -22.61 13.76
C ILE A 379 18.32 -23.83 14.30
N TYR A 380 17.75 -24.65 13.40
CA TYR A 380 17.07 -25.89 13.79
C TYR A 380 18.00 -26.82 14.57
N LEU A 381 19.19 -27.11 14.05
CA LEU A 381 20.19 -27.96 14.69
C LEU A 381 20.63 -27.41 16.06
N PHE A 382 20.82 -26.10 16.17
CA PHE A 382 21.16 -25.45 17.43
C PHE A 382 20.08 -25.64 18.51
N PHE A 383 18.81 -25.45 18.15
CA PHE A 383 17.68 -25.69 19.07
C PHE A 383 17.47 -27.17 19.37
N LEU A 384 17.77 -28.06 18.42
CA LEU A 384 17.76 -29.51 18.60
C LEU A 384 18.81 -29.95 19.62
N LEU A 385 20.05 -29.48 19.47
CA LEU A 385 21.16 -29.74 20.40
C LEU A 385 20.85 -29.23 21.81
N ARG A 386 20.16 -28.10 21.92
CA ARG A 386 19.70 -27.55 23.21
C ARG A 386 18.46 -28.23 23.78
N LYS A 387 17.86 -29.20 23.08
CA LYS A 387 16.60 -29.87 23.45
C LYS A 387 15.45 -28.88 23.73
N LYS A 388 15.43 -27.73 23.06
CA LYS A 388 14.43 -26.66 23.22
C LYS A 388 13.51 -26.50 22.00
N ILE A 389 13.38 -27.54 21.18
CA ILE A 389 12.45 -27.53 20.04
C ILE A 389 11.03 -27.74 20.56
N ASN A 390 10.24 -26.69 20.43
CA ASN A 390 8.79 -26.72 20.64
C ASN A 390 8.09 -26.76 19.27
N GLN A 391 6.87 -27.28 19.24
CA GLN A 391 6.03 -27.34 18.02
C GLN A 391 5.87 -25.98 17.34
N LYS A 392 5.77 -24.91 18.13
CA LYS A 392 5.71 -23.53 17.64
C LYS A 392 6.98 -23.10 16.90
N LEU A 393 8.16 -23.42 17.46
CA LEU A 393 9.46 -23.03 16.88
C LEU A 393 9.75 -23.81 15.60
N PHE A 394 9.41 -25.09 15.58
CA PHE A 394 9.49 -25.88 14.36
C PHE A 394 8.55 -25.37 13.27
N GLY A 395 7.29 -25.06 13.62
CA GLY A 395 6.33 -24.49 12.70
C GLY A 395 6.84 -23.20 12.06
N LEU A 396 7.42 -22.29 12.85
CA LEU A 396 8.03 -21.07 12.31
C LEU A 396 9.20 -21.35 11.38
N LEU A 397 10.11 -22.27 11.73
CA LEU A 397 11.25 -22.56 10.86
C LEU A 397 10.78 -23.10 9.50
N ASN A 398 9.71 -23.90 9.48
CA ASN A 398 9.12 -24.36 8.23
C ASN A 398 8.42 -23.24 7.45
N ILE A 399 7.68 -22.37 8.14
CA ILE A 399 7.05 -21.18 7.55
C ILE A 399 8.12 -20.29 6.92
N VAL A 400 9.18 -19.97 7.66
CA VAL A 400 10.30 -19.14 7.19
C VAL A 400 10.97 -19.81 5.99
N TRP A 401 11.25 -21.11 6.05
CA TRP A 401 11.84 -21.86 4.95
C TRP A 401 10.98 -21.82 3.68
N ALA A 402 9.69 -22.11 3.78
CA ALA A 402 8.77 -22.10 2.64
C ALA A 402 8.54 -20.69 2.09
N ALA A 403 8.23 -19.72 2.95
CA ALA A 403 8.01 -18.34 2.58
C ALA A 403 9.26 -17.69 1.97
N GLY A 404 10.45 -18.07 2.45
CA GLY A 404 11.73 -17.61 1.90
C GLY A 404 11.95 -18.03 0.44
N PHE A 405 11.52 -19.23 0.05
CA PHE A 405 11.61 -19.67 -1.36
C PHE A 405 10.74 -18.80 -2.26
N PHE A 406 9.46 -18.63 -1.90
CA PHE A 406 8.54 -17.83 -2.70
C PHE A 406 8.89 -16.34 -2.68
N GLY A 407 9.43 -15.83 -1.57
CA GLY A 407 9.97 -14.48 -1.49
C GLY A 407 11.13 -14.25 -2.44
N LEU A 408 12.08 -15.20 -2.52
CA LEU A 408 13.18 -15.16 -3.50
C LEU A 408 12.67 -15.31 -4.94
N LEU A 409 11.68 -16.16 -5.18
CA LEU A 409 11.07 -16.34 -6.50
C LEU A 409 10.45 -15.04 -6.99
N SER A 410 9.63 -14.41 -6.15
CA SER A 410 9.03 -13.12 -6.42
C SER A 410 10.09 -12.04 -6.65
N TYR A 411 11.18 -12.06 -5.86
CA TYR A 411 12.30 -11.13 -6.01
C TYR A 411 12.93 -11.24 -7.41
N TYR A 412 13.36 -12.44 -7.81
CA TYR A 412 14.06 -12.62 -9.07
C TYR A 412 13.12 -12.45 -10.26
N GLN A 413 11.87 -12.91 -10.17
CA GLN A 413 10.88 -12.70 -11.23
C GLN A 413 10.62 -11.22 -11.49
N SER A 414 10.59 -10.40 -10.43
CA SER A 414 10.45 -8.94 -10.57
C SER A 414 11.71 -8.31 -11.15
N MET A 415 12.90 -8.68 -10.67
CA MET A 415 14.18 -8.12 -11.15
C MET A 415 14.48 -8.47 -12.61
N PHE A 416 14.22 -9.71 -13.03
CA PHE A 416 14.37 -10.11 -14.43
C PHE A 416 13.30 -9.47 -15.31
N GLY A 417 12.06 -9.35 -14.82
CA GLY A 417 11.02 -8.58 -15.49
C GLY A 417 11.48 -7.16 -15.80
N LEU A 418 12.01 -6.45 -14.80
CA LEU A 418 12.59 -5.11 -14.94
C LEU A 418 13.71 -5.05 -15.98
N ALA A 419 14.65 -6.01 -15.94
CA ALA A 419 15.75 -6.04 -16.90
C ALA A 419 15.31 -6.32 -18.35
N THR A 420 14.25 -7.11 -18.54
CA THR A 420 13.70 -7.43 -19.88
C THR A 420 12.81 -6.33 -20.45
N LEU A 421 12.20 -5.50 -19.61
CA LEU A 421 11.34 -4.39 -20.02
C LEU A 421 12.12 -3.23 -20.66
N GLU A 422 13.40 -3.07 -20.33
CA GLU A 422 14.30 -2.15 -21.03
C GLU A 422 14.56 -2.57 -22.49
N THR A 423 14.39 -3.85 -22.81
CA THR A 423 14.69 -4.42 -24.14
C THR A 423 13.47 -4.72 -24.99
N ASP A 424 12.35 -5.13 -24.38
CA ASP A 424 11.11 -5.51 -25.09
C ASP A 424 9.91 -4.72 -24.55
N SER A 425 9.49 -3.68 -25.27
CA SER A 425 8.35 -2.81 -24.94
C SER A 425 6.96 -3.49 -25.06
N GLN A 426 6.90 -4.83 -25.15
CA GLN A 426 5.69 -5.61 -25.45
C GLN A 426 5.44 -6.78 -24.48
N PHE A 427 5.80 -6.66 -23.21
CA PHE A 427 5.46 -7.71 -22.23
C PHE A 427 3.94 -7.81 -22.03
N GLN A 428 3.35 -8.95 -22.43
CA GLN A 428 1.92 -9.24 -22.27
C GLN A 428 1.68 -10.05 -21.00
N PHE A 429 0.77 -9.60 -20.14
CA PHE A 429 0.25 -10.44 -19.06
C PHE A 429 -0.77 -11.42 -19.63
N THR A 430 -0.82 -12.65 -19.10
CA THR A 430 -1.92 -13.56 -19.43
C THR A 430 -3.21 -13.07 -18.80
N ALA A 431 -4.35 -13.21 -19.49
CA ALA A 431 -5.66 -12.77 -18.99
C ALA A 431 -5.98 -13.29 -17.58
N TRP A 432 -5.55 -14.52 -17.29
CA TRP A 432 -5.65 -15.12 -15.98
C TRP A 432 -4.79 -14.42 -14.93
N ALA A 433 -3.51 -14.17 -15.23
CA ALA A 433 -2.63 -13.42 -14.33
C ALA A 433 -3.16 -12.00 -14.08
N SER A 434 -3.65 -11.32 -15.12
CA SER A 434 -4.27 -10.00 -15.06
C SER A 434 -5.52 -9.98 -14.16
N LEU A 435 -6.38 -10.99 -14.28
CA LEU A 435 -7.61 -11.10 -13.49
C LEU A 435 -7.31 -11.46 -12.03
N VAL A 436 -6.39 -12.40 -11.79
CA VAL A 436 -5.93 -12.76 -10.43
C VAL A 436 -5.27 -11.56 -9.76
N LEU A 437 -4.50 -10.78 -10.50
CA LEU A 437 -3.83 -9.58 -10.01
C LEU A 437 -4.87 -8.49 -9.72
N VAL A 438 -5.58 -7.97 -10.72
CA VAL A 438 -6.54 -6.85 -10.51
C VAL A 438 -7.70 -7.27 -9.59
N GLY A 439 -8.28 -8.45 -9.81
CA GLY A 439 -9.39 -8.98 -9.01
C GLY A 439 -8.98 -9.39 -7.59
N GLY A 440 -7.79 -9.97 -7.43
CA GLY A 440 -7.25 -10.33 -6.11
C GLY A 440 -7.04 -9.11 -5.22
N ILE A 441 -6.58 -7.98 -5.78
CA ILE A 441 -6.35 -6.78 -4.96
C ILE A 441 -7.66 -6.11 -4.57
N LEU A 442 -8.61 -5.99 -5.51
CA LEU A 442 -9.93 -5.46 -5.19
C LEU A 442 -10.61 -6.30 -4.09
N TRP A 443 -10.46 -7.61 -4.18
CA TRP A 443 -11.00 -8.54 -3.21
C TRP A 443 -10.36 -8.39 -1.83
N GLU A 444 -9.03 -8.31 -1.75
CA GLU A 444 -8.35 -8.15 -0.47
C GLU A 444 -8.58 -6.76 0.16
N PHE A 445 -8.68 -5.70 -0.64
CA PHE A 445 -9.02 -4.37 -0.12
C PHE A 445 -10.44 -4.34 0.45
N ALA A 446 -11.37 -5.01 -0.26
CA ALA A 446 -12.72 -5.22 0.22
C ALA A 446 -12.72 -6.02 1.53
N LYS A 447 -11.91 -7.10 1.62
CA LYS A 447 -11.80 -8.05 2.73
C LYS A 447 -11.10 -7.50 3.99
N SER A 448 -10.00 -6.78 3.84
CA SER A 448 -9.25 -6.21 4.97
C SER A 448 -9.99 -5.07 5.67
N GLY A 449 -10.81 -4.33 4.94
CA GLY A 449 -11.62 -3.25 5.49
C GLY A 449 -13.00 -3.68 5.99
N VAL A 450 -13.36 -4.97 5.95
CA VAL A 450 -14.74 -5.46 6.18
C VAL A 450 -15.32 -4.97 7.49
N SER A 451 -14.60 -5.08 8.60
CA SER A 451 -15.10 -4.57 9.90
C SER A 451 -15.38 -3.06 9.91
N TYR A 452 -14.71 -2.30 9.04
CA TYR A 452 -14.97 -0.87 8.84
C TYR A 452 -16.17 -0.64 7.90
N TRP A 453 -16.29 -1.44 6.84
CA TRP A 453 -17.35 -1.38 5.83
C TRP A 453 -18.70 -1.97 6.29
N GLU A 454 -18.70 -2.92 7.22
CA GLU A 454 -19.87 -3.61 7.79
C GLU A 454 -20.81 -2.70 8.57
N ALA A 455 -20.35 -1.50 8.95
CA ALA A 455 -21.26 -0.51 9.49
C ALA A 455 -22.21 -0.04 8.38
N ASP A 456 -23.52 -0.17 8.59
CA ASP A 456 -24.66 0.22 7.70
C ASP A 456 -24.65 1.66 7.14
N SER A 457 -23.57 2.42 7.34
CA SER A 457 -23.36 3.75 6.79
C SER A 457 -23.10 3.71 5.29
N GLN A 458 -24.10 4.12 4.50
CA GLN A 458 -24.02 4.33 3.05
C GLN A 458 -22.78 5.17 2.63
N ILE A 459 -22.39 6.14 3.44
CA ILE A 459 -21.22 7.01 3.20
C ILE A 459 -19.93 6.20 3.04
N LYS A 460 -19.73 5.15 3.85
CA LYS A 460 -18.53 4.33 3.79
C LYS A 460 -18.50 3.50 2.50
N ILE A 461 -19.65 2.96 2.11
CA ILE A 461 -19.77 2.21 0.85
C ILE A 461 -19.49 3.14 -0.35
N PHE A 462 -19.93 4.40 -0.29
CA PHE A 462 -19.59 5.38 -1.32
C PHE A 462 -18.10 5.77 -1.33
N THR A 463 -17.46 5.93 -0.16
CA THR A 463 -15.99 6.13 -0.11
C THR A 463 -15.23 4.95 -0.72
N LEU A 464 -15.67 3.72 -0.43
CA LEU A 464 -15.07 2.51 -1.00
C LEU A 464 -15.22 2.50 -2.52
N SER A 465 -16.42 2.77 -3.04
CA SER A 465 -16.63 2.83 -4.50
C SER A 465 -15.79 3.91 -5.18
N ALA A 466 -15.64 5.08 -4.55
CA ALA A 466 -14.82 6.16 -5.08
C ALA A 466 -13.36 5.73 -5.20
N ILE A 467 -12.81 5.11 -4.14
CA ILE A 467 -11.43 4.61 -4.13
C ILE A 467 -11.24 3.53 -5.19
N LEU A 468 -12.11 2.52 -5.25
CA LEU A 468 -11.96 1.42 -6.20
C LEU A 468 -12.06 1.88 -7.66
N LEU A 469 -13.01 2.76 -7.97
CA LEU A 469 -13.16 3.31 -9.32
C LEU A 469 -12.00 4.24 -9.70
N LEU A 470 -11.46 5.00 -8.74
CA LEU A 470 -10.29 5.84 -8.96
C LEU A 470 -9.07 4.96 -9.31
N LEU A 471 -8.83 3.91 -8.53
CA LEU A 471 -7.70 2.99 -8.73
C LEU A 471 -7.80 2.29 -10.09
N LEU A 472 -8.97 1.73 -10.42
CA LEU A 472 -9.21 1.10 -11.73
C LEU A 472 -9.12 2.10 -12.88
N GLY A 473 -9.61 3.33 -12.66
CA GLY A 473 -9.51 4.43 -13.61
C GLY A 473 -8.06 4.79 -13.91
N ILE A 474 -7.26 5.07 -12.88
CA ILE A 474 -5.83 5.37 -13.01
C ILE A 474 -5.12 4.22 -13.72
N ALA A 475 -5.28 2.97 -13.25
CA ALA A 475 -4.67 1.80 -13.85
C ALA A 475 -5.07 1.63 -15.33
N SER A 476 -6.34 1.83 -15.69
CA SER A 476 -6.80 1.72 -17.08
C SER A 476 -6.19 2.76 -18.01
N VAL A 477 -6.09 4.02 -17.55
CA VAL A 477 -5.53 5.14 -18.32
C VAL A 477 -4.04 4.92 -18.54
N THR A 478 -3.34 4.52 -17.48
CA THR A 478 -1.88 4.40 -17.51
C THR A 478 -1.45 3.15 -18.28
N LEU A 479 -2.07 1.99 -18.02
CA LEU A 479 -1.81 0.75 -18.78
C LEU A 479 -2.20 0.89 -20.25
N GLY A 480 -3.29 1.62 -20.53
CA GLY A 480 -3.75 1.89 -21.89
C GLY A 480 -2.80 2.76 -22.72
N ALA A 481 -1.87 3.47 -22.09
CA ALA A 481 -0.90 4.33 -22.76
C ALA A 481 0.38 3.58 -23.19
N GLY A 482 0.56 2.31 -22.76
CA GLY A 482 1.68 1.47 -23.21
C GLY A 482 3.07 2.01 -22.85
N LEU A 483 3.19 2.85 -21.82
CA LEU A 483 4.48 3.44 -21.43
C LEU A 483 5.33 2.39 -20.69
N PRO A 484 6.53 2.01 -21.20
CA PRO A 484 7.39 1.00 -20.59
C PRO A 484 7.86 1.39 -19.17
N ASP A 485 8.08 2.69 -18.92
CA ASP A 485 8.42 3.24 -17.60
C ASP A 485 7.41 2.88 -16.51
N LEU A 486 6.14 2.70 -16.91
CA LEU A 486 5.03 2.45 -16.00
C LEU A 486 4.96 0.99 -15.55
N VAL A 487 5.29 0.04 -16.44
CA VAL A 487 5.42 -1.38 -16.08
C VAL A 487 6.64 -1.59 -15.17
N ASN A 488 7.70 -0.80 -15.38
CA ASN A 488 8.85 -0.73 -14.49
C ASN A 488 8.46 -0.19 -13.10
N GLU A 489 7.70 0.91 -13.03
CA GLU A 489 7.15 1.42 -11.76
C GLU A 489 6.31 0.32 -11.07
N TYR A 490 5.40 -0.38 -11.75
CA TYR A 490 4.57 -1.44 -11.15
C TYR A 490 5.34 -2.65 -10.61
N THR A 491 6.33 -3.12 -11.36
CA THR A 491 7.17 -4.25 -10.92
C THR A 491 8.12 -3.85 -9.79
N LEU A 492 8.56 -2.59 -9.74
CA LEU A 492 9.34 -2.03 -8.63
C LEU A 492 8.54 -1.83 -7.35
N TYR A 493 7.34 -1.24 -7.44
CA TYR A 493 6.54 -0.92 -6.27
C TYR A 493 5.92 -2.16 -5.60
N SER A 494 5.50 -3.16 -6.36
CA SER A 494 5.05 -4.45 -5.81
C SER A 494 6.19 -5.22 -5.11
N PHE A 495 7.39 -5.14 -5.65
CA PHE A 495 8.61 -5.65 -5.06
C PHE A 495 9.00 -4.91 -3.76
N PHE A 496 8.95 -3.57 -3.76
CA PHE A 496 9.15 -2.76 -2.56
C PHE A 496 8.06 -3.02 -1.51
N GLY A 497 6.82 -3.30 -1.93
CA GLY A 497 5.74 -3.91 -1.15
C GLY A 497 6.19 -5.05 -0.27
N THR A 498 6.74 -6.04 -0.94
CA THR A 498 7.15 -7.30 -0.33
C THR A 498 8.31 -7.08 0.65
N ILE A 499 9.28 -6.23 0.29
CA ILE A 499 10.49 -6.01 1.09
C ILE A 499 10.27 -5.06 2.27
N TYR A 500 9.68 -3.89 2.05
CA TYR A 500 9.59 -2.82 3.07
C TYR A 500 8.37 -2.90 3.96
N LEU A 501 7.31 -3.57 3.50
CA LEU A 501 6.04 -3.63 4.22
C LEU A 501 5.70 -5.07 4.59
N GLY A 502 5.81 -5.99 3.64
CA GLY A 502 5.45 -7.39 3.82
C GLY A 502 6.36 -8.16 4.78
N LEU A 503 7.68 -8.13 4.57
CA LEU A 503 8.64 -8.82 5.42
C LEU A 503 8.64 -8.30 6.87
N PRO A 504 8.61 -6.97 7.13
CA PRO A 504 8.47 -6.44 8.48
C PRO A 504 7.15 -6.83 9.16
N LEU A 505 6.02 -6.81 8.45
CA LEU A 505 4.73 -7.25 9.01
C LEU A 505 4.67 -8.77 9.24
N ALA A 506 5.30 -9.59 8.40
CA ALA A 506 5.42 -11.03 8.61
C ALA A 506 6.21 -11.32 9.89
N ILE A 507 7.36 -10.66 10.06
CA ILE A 507 8.13 -10.75 11.30
C ILE A 507 7.28 -10.27 12.49
N TYR A 508 6.52 -9.20 12.30
CA TYR A 508 5.66 -8.62 13.32
C TYR A 508 4.50 -9.51 13.77
N THR A 509 3.89 -10.25 12.86
CA THR A 509 2.81 -11.21 13.14
C THR A 509 3.34 -12.49 13.79
N LEU A 510 4.57 -12.88 13.45
CA LEU A 510 5.23 -14.04 14.04
C LEU A 510 5.75 -13.75 15.46
N LEU A 511 6.32 -12.57 15.73
CA LEU A 511 6.90 -12.15 17.02
C LEU A 511 6.03 -12.44 18.28
N PRO A 512 4.72 -12.11 18.31
CA PRO A 512 3.81 -12.41 19.41
C PRO A 512 3.73 -13.88 19.80
N GLN A 513 3.98 -14.79 18.85
CA GLN A 513 3.92 -16.23 19.09
C GLN A 513 5.15 -16.75 19.87
N PHE A 514 6.22 -15.96 19.95
CA PHE A 514 7.52 -16.34 20.52
C PHE A 514 7.87 -15.66 21.85
N PHE A 515 7.44 -14.42 22.03
CA PHE A 515 7.91 -13.57 23.14
C PHE A 515 6.82 -13.20 24.15
N ASP A 516 5.65 -13.86 24.13
CA ASP A 516 4.46 -13.46 24.93
C ASP A 516 4.25 -11.94 24.85
N PHE A 517 4.35 -11.43 23.63
CA PHE A 517 4.33 -10.01 23.30
C PHE A 517 3.00 -9.67 22.64
N GLU A 518 2.28 -8.68 23.15
CA GLU A 518 1.13 -8.14 22.44
C GLU A 518 1.64 -7.23 21.31
N PRO A 519 1.24 -7.43 20.06
CA PRO A 519 1.60 -6.49 19.00
C PRO A 519 0.90 -5.13 19.24
N LEU A 520 1.64 -4.03 19.06
CA LEU A 520 1.06 -2.71 18.81
C LEU A 520 0.03 -2.78 17.67
N ALA A 521 -1.06 -2.03 17.85
CA ALA A 521 -2.05 -1.88 16.81
C ALA A 521 -1.42 -1.26 15.55
N GLY A 522 -1.75 -1.81 14.37
CA GLY A 522 -1.21 -1.41 13.07
C GLY A 522 -1.31 0.10 12.79
N LYS A 523 -2.36 0.77 13.28
CA LYS A 523 -2.50 2.24 13.19
C LYS A 523 -1.32 3.01 13.77
N HIS A 524 -0.70 2.53 14.84
CA HIS A 524 0.47 3.17 15.44
C HIS A 524 1.73 2.87 14.64
N LEU A 525 1.88 1.65 14.10
CA LEU A 525 2.99 1.32 13.20
C LEU A 525 2.95 2.19 11.93
N ILE A 526 1.78 2.36 11.33
CA ILE A 526 1.58 3.26 10.17
C ILE A 526 1.95 4.69 10.56
N LEU A 527 1.51 5.18 11.72
CA LEU A 527 1.86 6.51 12.20
C LEU A 527 3.38 6.68 12.33
N PHE A 528 4.06 5.71 12.95
CA PHE A 528 5.52 5.73 13.10
C PHE A 528 6.26 5.64 11.77
N PHE A 529 5.76 4.84 10.82
CA PHE A 529 6.28 4.78 9.46
C PHE A 529 6.15 6.13 8.75
N LEU A 530 4.98 6.76 8.78
CA LEU A 530 4.75 8.09 8.19
C LEU A 530 5.63 9.17 8.83
N LEU A 531 5.82 9.13 10.16
CA LEU A 531 6.74 10.02 10.85
C LEU A 531 8.21 9.75 10.46
N GLY A 532 8.55 8.51 10.14
CA GLY A 532 9.81 8.14 9.49
C GLY A 532 9.99 8.81 8.13
N CYS A 533 8.97 8.76 7.26
CA CYS A 533 9.01 9.45 5.96
C CYS A 533 9.19 10.97 6.13
N ILE A 534 8.49 11.58 7.10
CA ILE A 534 8.66 13.01 7.41
C ILE A 534 10.09 13.32 7.87
N SER A 535 10.72 12.44 8.66
CA SER A 535 12.12 12.62 9.05
C SER A 535 13.07 12.58 7.85
N ALA A 536 12.77 11.79 6.82
CA ALA A 536 13.53 11.78 5.57
C ALA A 536 13.35 13.08 4.78
N ILE A 537 12.12 13.62 4.68
CA ILE A 537 11.85 14.91 4.02
C ILE A 537 12.73 16.01 4.62
N ILE A 538 12.84 16.10 5.95
CA ILE A 538 13.67 17.10 6.61
C ILE A 538 15.14 16.96 6.18
N CYS A 539 15.70 15.75 6.17
CA CYS A 539 17.07 15.52 5.73
C CYS A 539 17.28 15.88 4.24
N LEU A 540 16.36 15.45 3.37
CA LEU A 540 16.41 15.70 1.93
C LEU A 540 16.34 17.20 1.60
N THR A 541 15.56 17.98 2.36
CA THR A 541 15.49 19.44 2.18
C THR A 541 16.77 20.18 2.56
N ILE A 542 17.60 19.63 3.46
CA ILE A 542 18.88 20.23 3.83
C ILE A 542 19.91 19.95 2.74
N ASN A 543 20.04 18.69 2.36
CA ASN A 543 20.88 18.26 1.26
C ASN A 543 20.35 16.89 0.76
N PRO A 544 20.05 16.75 -0.54
CA PRO A 544 19.51 15.52 -1.09
C PRO A 544 20.54 14.37 -1.19
N PHE A 545 21.84 14.67 -1.18
CA PHE A 545 22.92 13.67 -1.15
C PHE A 545 23.18 13.15 0.28
N SER A 546 23.94 12.08 0.43
CA SER A 546 24.38 11.65 1.77
C SER A 546 25.41 12.60 2.36
N GLY A 547 25.23 13.02 3.61
CA GLY A 547 26.20 13.88 4.29
C GLY A 547 25.97 13.96 5.79
N TRP A 548 26.64 14.91 6.44
CA TRP A 548 26.61 15.09 7.90
C TRP A 548 25.21 15.34 8.47
N HIS A 549 24.26 15.83 7.67
CA HIS A 549 22.87 16.01 8.09
C HIS A 549 22.16 14.69 8.42
N ILE A 550 22.68 13.52 8.00
CA ILE A 550 22.19 12.20 8.41
C ILE A 550 22.36 11.98 9.93
N LEU A 551 23.28 12.69 10.58
CA LEU A 551 23.38 12.71 12.05
C LEU A 551 22.07 13.13 12.73
N LEU A 552 21.24 13.94 12.06
CA LEU A 552 19.97 14.40 12.58
C LEU A 552 18.94 13.26 12.66
N VAL A 553 19.12 12.17 11.92
CA VAL A 553 18.11 11.13 11.74
C VAL A 553 17.77 10.43 13.08
N PRO A 554 18.73 9.87 13.85
CA PRO A 554 18.38 9.28 15.14
C PRO A 554 17.91 10.29 16.20
N LEU A 555 18.29 11.57 16.06
CA LEU A 555 17.78 12.64 16.92
C LEU A 555 16.30 12.91 16.63
N LEU A 556 15.92 13.00 15.35
CA LEU A 556 14.53 13.15 14.91
C LEU A 556 13.68 11.94 15.34
N TRP A 557 14.20 10.73 15.20
CA TRP A 557 13.52 9.52 15.66
C TRP A 557 13.29 9.54 17.17
N SER A 558 14.29 9.97 17.93
CA SER A 558 14.17 10.10 19.39
C SER A 558 13.15 11.16 19.79
N PHE A 559 13.08 12.28 19.06
CA PHE A 559 12.05 13.31 19.24
C PHE A 559 10.64 12.75 18.96
N ILE A 560 10.48 11.99 17.88
CA ILE A 560 9.23 11.29 17.54
C ILE A 560 8.84 10.31 18.67
N LEU A 561 9.78 9.51 19.16
CA LEU A 561 9.55 8.55 20.24
C LEU A 561 9.21 9.25 21.57
N PHE A 562 9.76 10.43 21.83
CA PHE A 562 9.40 11.24 23.01
C PHE A 562 7.95 11.72 22.95
N PHE A 563 7.55 12.39 21.86
CA PHE A 563 6.23 13.03 21.78
C PHE A 563 5.08 12.06 21.48
N VAL A 564 5.32 11.09 20.61
CA VAL A 564 4.29 10.16 20.11
C VAL A 564 4.38 8.81 20.81
N GLY A 565 5.61 8.37 21.09
CA GLY A 565 5.89 7.08 21.71
C GLY A 565 5.38 6.97 23.15
N GLU A 566 5.59 7.97 24.00
CA GLU A 566 5.13 7.93 25.40
C GLU A 566 3.59 7.80 25.55
N LYS A 567 2.83 8.29 24.56
CA LYS A 567 1.36 8.18 24.54
C LYS A 567 0.84 6.87 23.94
N SER A 568 1.66 6.21 23.12
CA SER A 568 1.25 5.07 22.29
C SER A 568 1.80 3.73 22.79
N VAL A 569 2.90 3.76 23.55
CA VAL A 569 3.63 2.57 24.04
C VAL A 569 3.73 2.63 25.57
N LYS A 570 3.39 1.53 26.24
CA LYS A 570 3.60 1.42 27.70
C LYS A 570 5.12 1.35 28.01
N PRO A 571 5.67 2.23 28.87
CA PRO A 571 7.07 2.17 29.26
C PRO A 571 7.40 0.85 29.99
N GLY A 572 8.60 0.31 29.74
CA GLY A 572 9.07 -0.96 30.34
C GLY A 572 9.06 -2.18 29.42
N LEU A 573 8.44 -2.08 28.23
CA LEU A 573 8.39 -3.16 27.25
C LEU A 573 9.31 -2.83 26.05
N GLY A 574 10.59 -3.17 26.19
CA GLY A 574 11.62 -2.84 25.19
C GLY A 574 11.32 -3.34 23.76
N TRP A 575 10.56 -4.43 23.60
CA TRP A 575 10.16 -4.95 22.29
C TRP A 575 9.16 -4.07 21.55
N HIS A 576 8.26 -3.37 22.28
CA HIS A 576 7.38 -2.38 21.66
C HIS A 576 8.22 -1.22 21.12
N GLY A 577 9.19 -0.75 21.92
CA GLY A 577 10.15 0.25 21.50
C GLY A 577 10.92 -0.16 20.25
N ALA A 578 11.44 -1.38 20.21
CA ALA A 578 12.12 -1.93 19.05
C ALA A 578 11.22 -1.87 17.80
N SER A 579 9.98 -2.34 17.90
CA SER A 579 9.06 -2.32 16.77
C SER A 579 8.69 -0.91 16.29
N THR A 580 8.53 0.06 17.20
CA THR A 580 8.31 1.46 16.82
C THR A 580 9.53 2.06 16.15
N GLY A 581 10.73 1.77 16.66
CA GLY A 581 11.98 2.25 16.06
C GLY A 581 12.25 1.64 14.68
N ALA A 582 11.92 0.36 14.49
CA ALA A 582 11.97 -0.30 13.19
C ALA A 582 10.98 0.31 12.19
N ALA A 583 9.76 0.64 12.61
CA ALA A 583 8.78 1.27 11.74
C ALA A 583 9.23 2.67 11.28
N ILE A 584 9.79 3.48 12.20
CA ILE A 584 10.33 4.80 11.87
C ILE A 584 11.52 4.67 10.90
N SER A 585 12.45 3.76 11.17
CA SER A 585 13.64 3.61 10.32
C SER A 585 13.32 3.07 8.93
N LEU A 586 12.34 2.16 8.83
CA LEU A 586 11.80 1.71 7.55
C LEU A 586 11.15 2.85 6.78
N GLY A 587 10.28 3.64 7.42
CA GLY A 587 9.65 4.81 6.77
C GLY A 587 10.68 5.84 6.28
N PHE A 588 11.72 6.08 7.07
CA PHE A 588 12.84 6.94 6.68
C PHE A 588 13.57 6.38 5.45
N ILE A 589 13.98 5.11 5.49
CA ILE A 589 14.85 4.56 4.44
C ILE A 589 14.08 4.35 3.12
N THR A 590 12.81 3.98 3.19
CA THR A 590 11.94 3.88 2.01
C THR A 590 11.82 5.24 1.33
N PHE A 591 11.47 6.30 2.06
CA PHE A 591 11.35 7.63 1.47
C PHE A 591 12.71 8.23 1.07
N TRP A 592 13.78 7.89 1.79
CA TRP A 592 15.14 8.31 1.40
C TRP A 592 15.66 7.57 0.18
N PHE A 593 15.23 6.36 -0.17
CA PHE A 593 15.63 5.74 -1.44
C PHE A 593 14.77 6.22 -2.60
N THR A 594 13.45 6.26 -2.40
CA THR A 594 12.46 6.67 -3.39
C THR A 594 11.66 7.86 -2.86
N PRO A 595 12.19 9.10 -2.96
CA PRO A 595 11.45 10.27 -2.56
C PRO A 595 10.29 10.45 -3.53
N GLU A 596 9.08 10.35 -3.02
CA GLU A 596 7.88 10.54 -3.83
C GLU A 596 7.39 11.98 -3.72
N TYR A 597 6.91 12.51 -4.85
CA TYR A 597 6.18 13.77 -4.85
C TYR A 597 4.81 13.54 -4.21
N ILE A 598 4.59 14.12 -3.03
CA ILE A 598 3.29 14.08 -2.35
C ILE A 598 2.62 15.43 -2.63
N PRO A 599 1.71 15.51 -3.63
CA PRO A 599 1.06 16.77 -3.94
C PRO A 599 0.23 17.23 -2.74
N ILE A 600 0.62 18.35 -2.12
CA ILE A 600 -0.21 19.04 -1.14
C ILE A 600 -0.84 20.24 -1.86
N PRO A 601 -2.08 20.11 -2.38
CA PRO A 601 -2.63 21.01 -3.39
C PRO A 601 -2.80 22.48 -2.96
N PHE A 602 -2.64 22.78 -1.67
CA PHE A 602 -2.87 24.10 -1.07
C PHE A 602 -1.60 24.73 -0.45
N LEU A 603 -0.45 24.06 -0.51
CA LEU A 603 0.82 24.57 0.05
C LEU A 603 1.90 24.56 -1.03
N SER A 604 1.95 25.62 -1.86
CA SER A 604 2.96 25.77 -2.92
C SER A 604 4.38 25.69 -2.38
N PHE A 605 4.64 26.22 -1.19
CA PHE A 605 5.94 26.11 -0.52
C PHE A 605 6.35 24.66 -0.23
N ILE A 606 5.40 23.78 0.12
CA ILE A 606 5.72 22.35 0.28
C ILE A 606 6.07 21.77 -1.08
N ASN A 607 5.34 22.10 -2.14
CA ASN A 607 5.65 21.62 -3.48
C ASN A 607 7.03 22.11 -3.95
N GLU A 608 7.39 23.37 -3.70
CA GLU A 608 8.72 23.92 -3.98
C GLU A 608 9.82 23.23 -3.18
N LEU A 609 9.58 22.96 -1.89
CA LEU A 609 10.48 22.17 -1.05
C LEU A 609 10.65 20.72 -1.53
N GLN A 610 9.58 20.10 -2.05
CA GLN A 610 9.68 18.76 -2.63
C GLN A 610 10.47 18.77 -3.94
N LEU A 611 10.23 19.78 -4.78
CA LEU A 611 10.95 19.94 -6.04
C LEU A 611 12.45 20.11 -5.81
N SER A 612 12.89 20.78 -4.74
CA SER A 612 14.32 21.01 -4.47
C SER A 612 15.14 19.73 -4.38
N TYR A 613 14.58 18.63 -3.89
CA TYR A 613 15.28 17.33 -3.82
C TYR A 613 14.85 16.34 -4.92
N LEU A 614 13.81 16.63 -5.68
CA LEU A 614 13.35 15.81 -6.81
C LEU A 614 14.02 16.19 -8.13
N THR A 615 14.46 17.43 -8.29
CA THR A 615 15.14 17.89 -9.52
C THR A 615 16.61 17.51 -9.60
N GLU A 616 17.21 17.09 -8.48
CA GLU A 616 18.60 16.67 -8.45
C GLU A 616 18.73 15.19 -8.84
N PRO A 617 19.68 14.81 -9.72
CA PRO A 617 19.92 13.42 -10.09
C PRO A 617 20.54 12.68 -8.89
N LEU A 618 19.68 12.03 -8.13
CA LEU A 618 20.05 11.24 -6.96
C LEU A 618 20.67 9.92 -7.40
N TYR A 619 22.00 9.84 -7.43
CA TYR A 619 22.75 8.59 -7.65
C TYR A 619 22.67 7.68 -6.42
N ARG A 620 21.47 7.21 -6.09
CA ARG A 620 21.26 6.24 -5.01
C ARG A 620 21.43 4.84 -5.58
N PRO A 621 22.06 3.92 -4.83
CA PRO A 621 22.28 2.55 -5.29
C PRO A 621 20.98 1.74 -5.18
N LEU A 622 19.91 2.19 -5.82
CA LEU A 622 18.62 1.53 -5.82
C LEU A 622 18.77 0.15 -6.49
N LEU A 623 18.24 -0.89 -5.84
CA LEU A 623 18.35 -2.30 -6.27
C LEU A 623 19.77 -2.87 -6.39
N LEU A 624 20.80 -2.11 -6.00
CA LEU A 624 22.17 -2.60 -5.93
C LEU A 624 22.42 -3.25 -4.55
N PRO A 625 23.48 -4.06 -4.38
CA PRO A 625 23.82 -4.68 -3.09
C PRO A 625 23.95 -3.68 -1.94
N GLN A 626 24.40 -2.45 -2.22
CA GLN A 626 24.50 -1.37 -1.25
C GLN A 626 23.14 -0.96 -0.67
N HIS A 627 22.05 -1.06 -1.45
CA HIS A 627 20.68 -0.79 -0.99
C HIS A 627 20.34 -1.61 0.26
N VAL A 628 20.58 -2.91 0.16
CA VAL A 628 20.26 -3.89 1.18
C VAL A 628 21.10 -3.64 2.43
N GLN A 629 22.38 -3.31 2.25
CA GLN A 629 23.29 -2.99 3.36
C GLN A 629 22.84 -1.76 4.13
N ILE A 630 22.49 -0.67 3.44
CA ILE A 630 22.01 0.57 4.08
C ILE A 630 20.65 0.33 4.76
N THR A 631 19.75 -0.43 4.13
CA THR A 631 18.44 -0.78 4.70
C THR A 631 18.59 -1.59 5.99
N PHE A 632 19.48 -2.59 6.02
CA PHE A 632 19.71 -3.36 7.25
C PHE A 632 20.40 -2.53 8.33
N ALA A 633 21.37 -1.68 7.97
CA ALA A 633 22.04 -0.80 8.92
C ALA A 633 21.05 0.18 9.58
N THR A 634 20.25 0.88 8.78
CA THR A 634 19.20 1.81 9.24
C THR A 634 18.16 1.09 10.10
N LEU A 635 17.71 -0.11 9.69
CA LEU A 635 16.76 -0.91 10.44
C LEU A 635 17.32 -1.32 11.81
N LEU A 636 18.56 -1.81 11.86
CA LEU A 636 19.22 -2.23 13.09
C LEU A 636 19.39 -1.05 14.07
N ILE A 637 19.76 0.12 13.54
CA ILE A 637 19.88 1.36 14.32
C ILE A 637 18.50 1.82 14.83
N GLY A 638 17.46 1.73 14.00
CA GLY A 638 16.08 2.00 14.42
C GLY A 638 15.60 1.06 15.54
N LEU A 639 15.83 -0.25 15.40
CA LEU A 639 15.52 -1.24 16.42
C LEU A 639 16.21 -0.92 17.75
N ILE A 640 17.51 -0.66 17.71
CA ILE A 640 18.32 -0.37 18.90
C ILE A 640 17.87 0.92 19.57
N THR A 641 17.70 1.99 18.80
CA THR A 641 17.26 3.31 19.33
C THR A 641 15.90 3.20 20.00
N GLY A 642 14.92 2.58 19.34
CA GLY A 642 13.60 2.34 19.91
C GLY A 642 13.61 1.43 21.14
N TRP A 643 14.39 0.34 21.12
CA TRP A 643 14.49 -0.59 22.25
C TRP A 643 15.10 0.07 23.48
N LEU A 644 16.20 0.82 23.30
CA LEU A 644 16.87 1.55 24.37
C LEU A 644 15.97 2.63 24.95
N TRP A 645 15.28 3.39 24.09
CA TRP A 645 14.37 4.47 24.50
C TRP A 645 13.34 4.02 25.54
N PHE A 646 12.72 2.85 25.32
CA PHE A 646 11.66 2.35 26.22
C PHE A 646 12.15 1.40 27.33
N ARG A 647 13.40 0.94 27.26
CA ARG A 647 13.98 0.02 28.25
C ARG A 647 14.78 0.73 29.33
N THR A 648 15.54 1.77 29.00
CA THR A 648 16.38 2.47 29.97
C THR A 648 15.64 3.65 30.60
N THR A 649 15.73 3.81 31.92
CA THR A 649 15.14 4.96 32.62
C THR A 649 16.09 6.17 32.71
N ASN A 650 17.39 5.97 32.41
CA ASN A 650 18.41 7.02 32.52
C ASN A 650 18.54 7.84 31.23
N ARG A 651 18.06 9.09 31.28
CA ARG A 651 18.04 10.04 30.13
C ARG A 651 19.43 10.41 29.61
N ILE A 652 20.46 10.45 30.46
CA ILE A 652 21.83 10.79 30.04
C ILE A 652 22.41 9.67 29.18
N PHE A 653 22.19 8.42 29.60
CA PHE A 653 22.65 7.23 28.88
C PHE A 653 21.90 7.09 27.54
N GLN A 654 20.61 7.41 27.51
CA GLN A 654 19.83 7.46 26.26
C GLN A 654 20.43 8.46 25.26
N CYS A 655 20.69 9.70 25.69
CA CYS A 655 21.27 10.73 24.81
C CYS A 655 22.63 10.30 24.24
N LEU A 656 23.52 9.72 25.05
CA LEU A 656 24.82 9.22 24.60
C LEU A 656 24.69 8.10 23.56
N LEU A 657 23.76 7.17 23.76
CA LEU A 657 23.50 6.08 22.82
C LEU A 657 22.87 6.57 21.51
N ILE A 658 22.04 7.60 21.56
CA ILE A 658 21.46 8.22 20.35
C ILE A 658 22.54 8.93 19.54
N ILE A 659 23.47 9.63 20.22
CA ILE A 659 24.62 10.27 19.56
C ILE A 659 25.52 9.21 18.91
N LEU A 660 25.79 8.10 19.61
CA LEU A 660 26.53 6.97 19.06
C LEU A 660 25.81 6.38 17.84
N ALA A 661 24.50 6.15 17.94
CA ALA A 661 23.68 5.63 16.86
C ALA A 661 23.67 6.55 15.62
N ALA A 662 23.61 7.87 15.83
CA ALA A 662 23.75 8.88 14.78
C ALA A 662 25.11 8.80 14.09
N PHE A 663 26.18 8.69 14.87
CA PHE A 663 27.53 8.59 14.33
C PHE A 663 27.72 7.30 13.52
N VAL A 664 27.26 6.16 14.04
CA VAL A 664 27.31 4.87 13.33
C VAL A 664 26.49 4.93 12.05
N LEU A 665 25.28 5.49 12.07
CA LEU A 665 24.46 5.63 10.87
C LEU A 665 25.17 6.47 9.80
N THR A 666 25.68 7.63 10.18
CA THR A 666 26.36 8.53 9.25
C THR A 666 27.61 7.88 8.65
N LEU A 667 28.39 7.17 9.48
CA LEU A 667 29.56 6.41 9.04
C LEU A 667 29.19 5.27 8.09
N THR A 668 28.07 4.58 8.31
CA THR A 668 27.59 3.54 7.37
C THR A 668 27.24 4.12 6.00
N PHE A 669 26.59 5.28 5.95
CA PHE A 669 26.29 5.96 4.68
C PHE A 669 27.57 6.37 3.95
N PHE A 670 28.56 6.93 4.65
CA PHE A 670 29.84 7.32 4.05
C PHE A 670 30.69 6.14 3.55
N ILE A 671 30.61 4.97 4.19
CA ILE A 671 31.38 3.79 3.78
C ILE A 671 30.72 3.07 2.59
N ILE A 672 29.39 3.01 2.57
CA ILE A 672 28.66 2.19 1.61
C ILE A 672 28.35 2.95 0.32
N LEU A 673 28.15 4.27 0.39
CA LEU A 673 27.88 5.08 -0.80
C LEU A 673 29.19 5.54 -1.46
N PRO A 674 29.36 5.36 -2.78
CA PRO A 674 30.43 6.02 -3.49
C PRO A 674 30.22 7.54 -3.45
N ASN A 675 31.27 8.29 -3.10
CA ASN A 675 31.27 9.76 -3.10
C ASN A 675 30.98 10.33 -4.49
#